data_AF-A0A2W2AN93-F1
#
_entry.id   AF-A0A2W2AN93-F1
#
_cell.length_a   1.000
_cell.length_b   1.000
_cell.length_c   1.000
_cell.angle_alpha   90.00
_cell.angle_beta   90.00
_cell.angle_gamma   90.00
#
_symmetry.space_group_name_H-M   'P 1'
#
loop_
_entity.id
_entity.type
_entity.pdbx_description
1 polymer ?
#
loop_
_entity_poly.entity_id
_entity_poly.type
_entity_poly.pdbx_seq_one_letter_code
_entity_poly.pdbx_strand_id
1 'polypeptide(L)'
;MMKSFAASLTALALLAGPALAQSSCDPAKLADAIDRYAQEPFSARSWRVVQGLGDPMLEPGSADADTWAQQEEWRKLTSAILPDQQDLQNVGWSCRIGYPLSVLKTRIDQLGAQDPYVKQWLLAQQQVIRACSGDDGEISLPEPLADAPAVANRQKADRAYQEASIAFYRDRQKAIPLFKAIAASTSIHRAAAAYNVANLLANAKQPVEARIAADAILADPSMASVHEITRQLLGYIANQEDTAQGWTGLIDGDIAILETPAAQILADDGMKRQYSIALYDIDFVGIRKKEGDWWLDGTLPADATISKSIVDASRQHPMALWMMAGQTANEKYQMAPWSLVGTKWQDRMAQYVGKALAVQPTGAKLQGPALAMLKALAARPDDASRAELWSEARQALDTAENSCGAAPETAAAGLLLNHAVRLSALAGKYDEAEQGLAAAPAKTSKAYAGALYNLAQYQAAQGDTAASRKLRDALITPELLNGMSGDDRMVDRNRFSALLAYVAEDQAQWKDAVLRNSDPGSDITFNFLPTKSLWALADDQSFTPRDRALFARAAWTRDYGLVRKVDGEHLAKLHALNPEIKAIFDQVKVDYPAISPRNQRLLTILRSPPHNILVSMPGGWQNESIRPDSFTEIDGWNPNDKNWWCPYEPDRQLGAIRKQADNTTGFPDYFDWISKRIADVYDPALREPLAERRDAVLNKHPMVRSVDWKELRALSRMPQGPERLSRAAIDWGKASKGKDGAPEALALAVRTTRYGCNWHGGHAAYSKPAQQLLATKFAGTEWQKQTPYWFDCRRTMWNKDFTEKVTTCEPMTWPKQAPLK
;
A
#
# COMPACT_ATOMS: atom_id res chain seq x y z
N MET A 1 -4.39 -64.38 -71.53
CA MET A 1 -5.54 -64.01 -70.66
C MET A 1 -5.13 -64.21 -69.21
N MET A 2 -4.58 -63.18 -68.58
CA MET A 2 -4.06 -63.28 -67.21
C MET A 2 -4.38 -62.01 -66.42
N LYS A 3 -5.20 -62.22 -65.38
CA LYS A 3 -5.14 -61.69 -64.01
C LYS A 3 -4.69 -60.22 -63.83
N SER A 4 -5.66 -59.36 -63.50
CA SER A 4 -5.42 -58.04 -62.93
C SER A 4 -6.07 -57.90 -61.56
N PHE A 5 -5.20 -57.55 -60.60
CA PHE A 5 -5.36 -56.61 -59.50
C PHE A 5 -6.43 -56.81 -58.42
N ALA A 6 -5.96 -57.37 -57.31
CA ALA A 6 -6.41 -57.06 -55.96
C ALA A 6 -5.84 -55.70 -55.53
N ALA A 7 -6.71 -54.76 -55.19
CA ALA A 7 -6.42 -53.60 -54.36
C ALA A 7 -7.73 -53.06 -53.78
N SER A 8 -7.66 -52.61 -52.52
CA SER A 8 -8.65 -51.78 -51.81
C SER A 8 -9.79 -52.49 -51.09
N LEU A 9 -9.49 -53.06 -49.93
CA LEU A 9 -10.45 -53.25 -48.83
C LEU A 9 -9.72 -53.38 -47.48
N THR A 10 -8.92 -52.38 -47.10
CA THR A 10 -8.41 -52.24 -45.71
C THR A 10 -7.99 -50.79 -45.44
N ALA A 11 -8.96 -49.87 -45.30
CA ALA A 11 -8.71 -48.54 -44.73
C ALA A 11 -10.02 -47.83 -44.36
N LEU A 12 -10.83 -48.40 -43.45
CA LEU A 12 -11.98 -47.66 -42.89
C LEU A 12 -12.43 -48.28 -41.55
N ALA A 13 -11.59 -48.20 -40.52
CA ALA A 13 -11.99 -48.49 -39.13
C ALA A 13 -11.03 -47.94 -38.05
N LEU A 14 -10.29 -46.85 -38.29
CA LEU A 14 -9.40 -46.23 -37.28
C LEU A 14 -9.33 -44.70 -37.45
N LEU A 15 -10.45 -43.99 -37.37
CA LEU A 15 -10.49 -42.53 -37.16
C LEU A 15 -11.74 -42.11 -36.35
N ALA A 16 -11.99 -42.80 -35.24
CA ALA A 16 -12.90 -42.34 -34.21
C ALA A 16 -12.13 -42.29 -32.88
N GLY A 17 -11.40 -41.21 -32.69
CA GLY A 17 -10.86 -40.85 -31.39
C GLY A 17 -10.74 -39.34 -31.31
N PRO A 18 -11.71 -38.62 -30.72
CA PRO A 18 -11.41 -37.34 -30.14
C PRO A 18 -10.89 -37.62 -28.74
N ALA A 19 -9.62 -37.98 -28.62
CA ALA A 19 -8.88 -37.53 -27.46
C ALA A 19 -8.65 -36.04 -27.68
N LEU A 20 -9.67 -35.22 -27.41
CA LEU A 20 -9.45 -33.84 -27.02
C LEU A 20 -8.61 -33.93 -25.74
N ALA A 21 -7.30 -33.90 -25.89
CA ALA A 21 -6.44 -33.51 -24.80
C ALA A 21 -6.93 -32.10 -24.44
N GLN A 22 -7.74 -31.99 -23.38
CA GLN A 22 -7.98 -30.72 -22.70
C GLN A 22 -6.58 -30.18 -22.41
N SER A 23 -6.15 -29.18 -23.16
CA SER A 23 -4.93 -28.46 -22.83
C SER A 23 -5.20 -27.86 -21.46
N SER A 24 -4.62 -28.43 -20.40
CA SER A 24 -4.73 -27.89 -19.06
C SER A 24 -4.37 -26.41 -19.12
N CYS A 25 -5.24 -25.54 -18.60
CA CYS A 25 -4.98 -24.12 -18.58
C CYS A 25 -3.67 -23.84 -17.86
N ASP A 26 -2.92 -22.86 -18.34
CA ASP A 26 -1.74 -22.38 -17.64
C ASP A 26 -2.15 -21.94 -16.22
N PRO A 27 -1.62 -22.59 -15.15
CA PRO A 27 -1.98 -22.27 -13.78
C PRO A 27 -1.73 -20.81 -13.41
N ALA A 28 -0.69 -20.17 -13.98
CA ALA A 28 -0.40 -18.77 -13.73
C ALA A 28 -1.49 -17.87 -14.33
N LYS A 29 -1.88 -18.13 -15.59
CA LYS A 29 -2.96 -17.39 -16.26
C LYS A 29 -4.31 -17.53 -15.54
N LEU A 30 -4.65 -18.72 -15.05
CA LEU A 30 -5.86 -18.95 -14.27
C LEU A 30 -5.81 -18.18 -12.95
N ALA A 31 -4.68 -18.23 -12.24
CA ALA A 31 -4.48 -17.50 -11.00
C ALA A 31 -4.62 -15.99 -11.20
N ASP A 32 -3.97 -15.43 -12.22
CA ASP A 32 -4.04 -14.00 -12.56
C ASP A 32 -5.48 -13.56 -12.88
N ALA A 33 -6.25 -14.41 -13.58
CA ALA A 33 -7.64 -14.12 -13.91
C ALA A 33 -8.52 -14.08 -12.65
N ILE A 34 -8.35 -15.03 -11.72
CA ILE A 34 -9.10 -15.05 -10.45
C ILE A 34 -8.67 -13.87 -9.56
N ASP A 35 -7.37 -13.62 -9.44
CA ASP A 35 -6.82 -12.59 -8.56
C ASP A 35 -7.27 -11.18 -8.94
N ARG A 36 -7.34 -10.90 -10.25
CA ARG A 36 -7.81 -9.61 -10.78
C ARG A 36 -9.16 -9.21 -10.19
N TYR A 37 -10.11 -10.13 -10.16
CA TYR A 37 -11.46 -9.84 -9.68
C TYR A 37 -11.60 -10.07 -8.18
N ALA A 38 -10.83 -10.97 -7.58
CA ALA A 38 -10.80 -11.16 -6.13
C ALA A 38 -10.24 -9.95 -5.38
N GLN A 39 -9.36 -9.17 -6.01
CA GLN A 39 -8.85 -7.90 -5.46
C GLN A 39 -9.97 -6.85 -5.33
N GLU A 40 -10.90 -6.81 -6.29
CA GLU A 40 -12.01 -5.85 -6.35
C GLU A 40 -13.35 -6.53 -6.73
N PRO A 41 -13.91 -7.41 -5.88
CA PRO A 41 -15.00 -8.31 -6.24
C PRO A 41 -16.33 -7.61 -6.55
N PHE A 42 -16.44 -6.32 -6.24
CA PHE A 42 -17.64 -5.51 -6.47
C PHE A 42 -17.33 -4.22 -7.25
N SER A 43 -16.33 -4.25 -8.15
CA SER A 43 -16.02 -3.14 -9.07
C SER A 43 -16.86 -3.20 -10.35
N ALA A 44 -16.86 -2.12 -11.13
CA ALA A 44 -17.51 -2.09 -12.44
C ALA A 44 -16.93 -3.15 -13.39
N ARG A 45 -15.63 -3.45 -13.29
CA ARG A 45 -14.99 -4.52 -14.08
C ARG A 45 -15.50 -5.90 -13.67
N SER A 46 -15.54 -6.18 -12.37
CA SER A 46 -16.08 -7.44 -11.85
C SER A 46 -17.55 -7.62 -12.25
N TRP A 47 -18.36 -6.54 -12.19
CA TRP A 47 -19.73 -6.53 -12.69
C TRP A 47 -19.82 -6.98 -14.15
N ARG A 48 -19.03 -6.36 -15.04
CA ARG A 48 -19.04 -6.68 -16.46
C ARG A 48 -18.76 -8.15 -16.73
N VAL A 49 -17.80 -8.72 -16.02
CA VAL A 49 -17.42 -10.13 -16.18
C VAL A 49 -18.54 -11.03 -15.70
N VAL A 50 -19.11 -10.80 -14.52
CA VAL A 50 -20.24 -11.63 -14.02
C VAL A 50 -21.51 -11.48 -14.86
N GLN A 51 -21.66 -10.41 -15.64
CA GLN A 51 -22.74 -10.23 -16.62
C GLN A 51 -22.41 -10.78 -18.02
N GLY A 52 -21.21 -11.34 -18.24
CA GLY A 52 -20.80 -11.87 -19.55
C GLY A 52 -20.48 -10.79 -20.59
N LEU A 53 -20.30 -9.53 -20.18
CA LEU A 53 -19.89 -8.43 -21.05
C LEU A 53 -18.40 -8.46 -21.37
N GLY A 54 -17.60 -9.20 -20.58
CA GLY A 54 -16.14 -9.29 -20.67
C GLY A 54 -15.40 -8.05 -20.14
N ASP A 55 -14.11 -8.21 -19.86
CA ASP A 55 -13.20 -7.12 -19.46
C ASP A 55 -12.34 -6.68 -20.67
N PRO A 56 -12.47 -5.43 -21.16
CA PRO A 56 -11.59 -4.87 -22.19
C PRO A 56 -10.12 -4.74 -21.78
N MET A 57 -9.79 -4.91 -20.49
CA MET A 57 -8.43 -4.75 -19.96
C MET A 57 -7.87 -3.33 -20.14
N LEU A 58 -8.73 -2.31 -20.00
CA LEU A 58 -8.38 -0.90 -20.11
C LEU A 58 -8.47 -0.22 -18.75
N GLU A 59 -7.40 0.49 -18.36
CA GLU A 59 -7.32 1.18 -17.07
C GLU A 59 -8.23 2.42 -16.99
N PRO A 60 -8.70 2.78 -15.78
CA PRO A 60 -9.36 4.06 -15.56
C PRO A 60 -8.45 5.20 -16.01
N GLY A 61 -9.01 6.17 -16.74
CA GLY A 61 -8.24 7.26 -17.31
C GLY A 61 -9.01 8.57 -17.29
N SER A 62 -8.35 9.64 -16.86
CA SER A 62 -8.82 10.99 -17.18
C SER A 62 -8.23 11.41 -18.53
N ALA A 63 -8.93 12.24 -19.29
CA ALA A 63 -8.38 12.74 -20.56
C ALA A 63 -7.13 13.60 -20.41
N ASP A 64 -6.86 14.12 -19.21
CA ASP A 64 -5.67 14.89 -18.91
C ASP A 64 -4.42 13.98 -18.71
N ALA A 65 -4.60 12.65 -18.69
CA ALA A 65 -3.51 11.69 -18.50
C ALA A 65 -2.47 11.68 -19.63
N ASP A 66 -2.81 12.19 -20.83
CA ASP A 66 -1.89 12.25 -21.98
C ASP A 66 -0.99 13.49 -22.01
N THR A 67 -1.09 14.38 -21.02
CA THR A 67 -0.39 15.69 -21.01
C THR A 67 1.12 15.57 -21.12
N TRP A 68 1.75 14.59 -20.46
CA TRP A 68 3.20 14.39 -20.51
C TRP A 68 3.70 13.91 -21.87
N ALA A 69 3.06 12.89 -22.43
CA ALA A 69 3.44 12.35 -23.75
C ALA A 69 3.25 13.41 -24.85
N GLN A 70 2.16 14.18 -24.78
CA GLN A 70 1.90 15.28 -25.71
C GLN A 70 2.90 16.43 -25.56
N GLN A 71 3.29 16.80 -24.34
CA GLN A 71 4.31 17.82 -24.11
C GLN A 71 5.68 17.40 -24.64
N GLU A 72 6.06 16.12 -24.46
CA GLU A 72 7.33 15.60 -24.98
C GLU A 72 7.31 15.53 -26.52
N GLU A 73 6.22 15.06 -27.12
CA GLU A 73 6.06 15.07 -28.59
C GLU A 73 6.10 16.50 -29.15
N TRP A 74 5.39 17.44 -28.50
CA TRP A 74 5.42 18.86 -28.85
C TRP A 74 6.85 19.42 -28.80
N ARG A 75 7.59 19.18 -27.70
CA ARG A 75 8.98 19.60 -27.55
C ARG A 75 9.85 19.06 -28.68
N LYS A 76 9.74 17.75 -28.97
CA LYS A 76 10.50 17.10 -30.04
C LYS A 76 10.25 17.74 -31.40
N LEU A 77 8.98 17.96 -31.77
CA LEU A 77 8.63 18.57 -33.06
C LEU A 77 9.09 20.03 -33.14
N THR A 78 8.87 20.82 -32.09
CA THR A 78 9.22 22.25 -32.10
C THR A 78 10.74 22.48 -32.07
N SER A 79 11.50 21.69 -31.30
CA SER A 79 12.97 21.73 -31.32
C SER A 79 13.55 21.36 -32.69
N ALA A 80 12.89 20.49 -33.45
CA ALA A 80 13.35 20.11 -34.80
C ALA A 80 13.08 21.20 -35.86
N ILE A 81 12.05 22.04 -35.67
CA ILE A 81 11.63 23.06 -36.64
C ILE A 81 12.23 24.44 -36.31
N LEU A 82 12.25 24.80 -35.03
CA LEU A 82 12.74 26.08 -34.49
C LEU A 82 13.59 25.83 -33.22
N PRO A 83 14.81 25.28 -33.35
CA PRO A 83 15.65 24.92 -32.20
C PRO A 83 15.99 26.11 -31.28
N ASP A 84 16.06 27.32 -31.84
CA ASP A 84 16.45 28.53 -31.11
C ASP A 84 15.30 29.16 -30.30
N GLN A 85 14.06 28.67 -30.44
CA GLN A 85 12.88 29.20 -29.74
C GLN A 85 12.57 28.39 -28.48
N GLN A 86 13.28 28.69 -27.38
CA GLN A 86 13.18 27.93 -26.13
C GLN A 86 11.79 28.02 -25.47
N ASP A 87 11.04 29.11 -25.64
CA ASP A 87 9.69 29.22 -25.06
C ASP A 87 8.69 28.23 -25.67
N LEU A 88 8.95 27.75 -26.90
CA LEU A 88 8.15 26.67 -27.49
C LEU A 88 8.44 25.32 -26.82
N GLN A 89 9.62 25.15 -26.25
CA GLN A 89 10.11 23.90 -25.67
C GLN A 89 9.81 23.81 -24.16
N ASN A 90 9.69 24.98 -23.52
CA ASN A 90 9.41 25.16 -22.09
C ASN A 90 7.92 25.48 -21.85
N VAL A 91 7.05 24.53 -22.21
CA VAL A 91 5.60 24.66 -22.00
C VAL A 91 5.30 24.51 -20.50
N GLY A 92 4.64 25.51 -19.90
CA GLY A 92 4.23 25.46 -18.50
C GLY A 92 3.24 24.34 -18.21
N TRP A 93 3.26 23.77 -17.00
CA TRP A 93 2.40 22.66 -16.59
C TRP A 93 0.90 22.94 -16.77
N SER A 94 0.47 24.20 -16.63
CA SER A 94 -0.91 24.65 -16.80
C SER A 94 -1.35 24.79 -18.27
N CYS A 95 -0.44 24.60 -19.23
CA CYS A 95 -0.72 24.85 -20.64
C CYS A 95 -1.22 23.62 -21.38
N ARG A 96 -2.42 23.74 -21.96
CA ARG A 96 -3.03 22.68 -22.76
C ARG A 96 -2.40 22.64 -24.15
N ILE A 97 -1.60 21.60 -24.41
CA ILE A 97 -0.85 21.47 -25.67
C ILE A 97 -1.45 20.48 -26.67
N GLY A 98 -2.40 19.63 -26.25
CA GLY A 98 -2.95 18.57 -27.12
C GLY A 98 -3.58 19.10 -28.41
N TYR A 99 -4.43 20.13 -28.35
CA TYR A 99 -5.01 20.71 -29.56
C TYR A 99 -3.99 21.41 -30.45
N PRO A 100 -3.12 22.33 -29.95
CA PRO A 100 -2.02 22.89 -30.73
C PRO A 100 -1.14 21.83 -31.40
N LEU A 101 -0.81 20.74 -30.71
CA LEU A 101 -0.02 19.63 -31.24
C LEU A 101 -0.73 18.96 -32.43
N SER A 102 -2.04 18.68 -32.32
CA SER A 102 -2.81 18.09 -33.41
C SER A 102 -2.86 19.00 -34.65
N VAL A 103 -2.98 20.32 -34.44
CA VAL A 103 -2.95 21.32 -35.51
C VAL A 103 -1.57 21.34 -36.16
N LEU A 104 -0.50 21.40 -35.37
CA LEU A 104 0.88 21.39 -35.87
C LEU A 104 1.15 20.17 -36.75
N LYS A 105 0.81 18.96 -36.29
CA LYS A 105 0.98 17.72 -37.07
C LYS A 105 0.23 17.81 -38.40
N THR A 106 -1.03 18.27 -38.38
CA THR A 106 -1.81 18.48 -39.61
C THR A 106 -1.14 19.48 -40.56
N ARG A 107 -0.53 20.56 -40.06
CA ARG A 107 0.18 21.53 -40.90
C ARG A 107 1.46 20.93 -41.50
N ILE A 108 2.22 20.19 -40.69
CA ILE A 108 3.41 19.46 -41.14
C ILE A 108 3.05 18.47 -42.23
N ASP A 109 1.97 17.70 -42.07
CA ASP A 109 1.55 16.70 -43.05
C ASP A 109 1.12 17.34 -44.39
N GLN A 110 0.52 18.53 -44.34
CA GLN A 110 -0.02 19.21 -45.52
C GLN A 110 1.01 20.06 -46.26
N LEU A 111 2.00 20.62 -45.56
CA LEU A 111 2.93 21.63 -46.10
C LEU A 111 4.40 21.23 -45.97
N GLY A 112 4.71 20.31 -45.06
CA GLY A 112 6.07 19.94 -44.67
C GLY A 112 6.55 20.73 -43.46
N ALA A 113 7.38 20.08 -42.63
CA ALA A 113 7.86 20.66 -41.36
C ALA A 113 8.70 21.94 -41.53
N GLN A 114 9.33 22.12 -42.69
CA GLN A 114 10.21 23.26 -42.96
C GLN A 114 9.51 24.40 -43.72
N ASP A 115 8.22 24.27 -44.03
CA ASP A 115 7.46 25.29 -44.74
C ASP A 115 7.44 26.63 -43.96
N PRO A 116 7.64 27.79 -44.63
CA PRO A 116 7.62 29.09 -43.98
C PRO A 116 6.35 29.36 -43.15
N TYR A 117 5.19 28.86 -43.58
CA TYR A 117 3.94 29.01 -42.84
C TYR A 117 3.92 28.19 -41.55
N VAL A 118 4.47 26.97 -41.55
CA VAL A 118 4.58 26.15 -40.33
C VAL A 118 5.45 26.86 -39.28
N LYS A 119 6.57 27.44 -39.71
CA LYS A 119 7.45 28.24 -38.84
C LYS A 119 6.73 29.48 -38.31
N GLN A 120 6.01 30.21 -39.17
CA GLN A 120 5.25 31.39 -38.73
C GLN A 120 4.14 31.04 -37.75
N TRP A 121 3.43 29.93 -37.98
CA TRP A 121 2.39 29.45 -37.08
C TRP A 121 2.95 29.12 -35.70
N LEU A 122 4.13 28.49 -35.63
CA LEU A 122 4.82 28.19 -34.38
C LEU A 122 5.22 29.46 -33.62
N LEU A 123 5.74 30.48 -34.31
CA LEU A 123 6.04 31.78 -33.67
C LEU A 123 4.79 32.47 -33.11
N ALA A 124 3.65 32.34 -33.79
CA ALA A 124 2.38 32.81 -33.25
C ALA A 124 1.92 31.96 -32.04
N GLN A 125 2.12 30.64 -32.08
CA GLN A 125 1.77 29.74 -30.98
C GLN A 125 2.67 29.93 -29.75
N GLN A 126 3.92 30.35 -29.93
CA GLN A 126 4.82 30.74 -28.85
C GLN A 126 4.19 31.83 -27.99
N GLN A 127 3.50 32.80 -28.59
CA GLN A 127 2.83 33.88 -27.86
C GLN A 127 1.65 33.36 -27.04
N VAL A 128 0.93 32.35 -27.53
CA VAL A 128 -0.11 31.65 -26.75
C VAL A 128 0.51 30.92 -25.54
N ILE A 129 1.67 30.28 -25.72
CA ILE A 129 2.37 29.59 -24.62
C ILE A 129 2.88 30.59 -23.59
N ARG A 130 3.49 31.70 -24.01
CA ARG A 130 3.87 32.80 -23.11
C ARG A 130 2.66 33.37 -22.36
N ALA A 131 1.51 33.50 -23.04
CA ALA A 131 0.27 33.94 -22.41
C ALA A 131 -0.16 32.99 -21.30
N CYS A 132 -0.08 31.69 -21.56
CA CYS A 132 -0.41 30.64 -20.61
C CYS A 132 0.56 30.52 -19.42
N SER A 133 1.87 30.67 -19.65
CA SER A 133 2.91 30.56 -18.61
C SER A 133 2.93 31.75 -17.65
N GLY A 134 2.04 32.74 -17.81
CA GLY A 134 1.96 33.90 -16.93
C GLY A 134 3.07 34.92 -17.13
N ASP A 135 3.72 34.97 -18.31
CA ASP A 135 4.75 35.97 -18.63
C ASP A 135 4.17 37.39 -18.68
N ASP A 136 4.59 38.32 -17.81
CA ASP A 136 4.04 39.68 -17.74
C ASP A 136 4.50 40.62 -18.88
N GLY A 137 5.29 40.12 -19.84
CA GLY A 137 5.72 40.87 -21.02
C GLY A 137 4.59 41.22 -22.01
N GLU A 138 4.91 42.06 -23.00
CA GLU A 138 3.99 42.35 -24.11
C GLU A 138 3.76 41.10 -24.96
N ILE A 139 2.49 40.71 -25.12
CA ILE A 139 2.07 39.53 -25.88
C ILE A 139 1.20 39.98 -27.05
N SER A 140 1.78 39.93 -28.24
CA SER A 140 1.10 40.19 -29.50
C SER A 140 1.53 39.16 -30.54
N LEU A 141 0.61 38.77 -31.43
CA LEU A 141 0.95 37.84 -32.51
C LEU A 141 1.94 38.51 -33.48
N PRO A 142 2.99 37.82 -33.95
CA PRO A 142 3.93 38.38 -34.93
C PRO A 142 3.20 38.72 -36.24
N GLU A 143 3.72 39.61 -37.08
CA GLU A 143 3.11 39.98 -38.37
C GLU A 143 2.78 38.74 -39.24
N PRO A 144 1.69 38.72 -40.02
CA PRO A 144 1.38 37.60 -40.91
C PRO A 144 2.39 37.48 -42.06
N LEU A 145 2.51 36.30 -42.66
CA LEU A 145 3.24 36.17 -43.93
C LEU A 145 2.51 36.95 -45.03
N ALA A 146 3.27 37.71 -45.81
CA ALA A 146 2.75 38.49 -46.93
C ALA A 146 2.19 37.58 -48.05
N ASP A 147 0.97 37.91 -48.50
CA ASP A 147 0.27 37.43 -49.69
C ASP A 147 0.74 36.10 -50.31
N ALA A 148 0.50 35.01 -49.58
CA ALA A 148 0.47 33.65 -50.13
C ALA A 148 -1.00 33.21 -50.28
N PRO A 149 -1.64 33.39 -51.45
CA PRO A 149 -3.07 33.09 -51.64
C PRO A 149 -3.44 31.64 -51.24
N ALA A 150 -2.50 30.71 -51.40
CA ALA A 150 -2.67 29.30 -51.06
C ALA A 150 -2.91 29.03 -49.56
N VAL A 151 -2.45 29.91 -48.66
CA VAL A 151 -2.62 29.76 -47.20
C VAL A 151 -3.34 30.93 -46.54
N ALA A 152 -3.70 31.99 -47.27
CA ALA A 152 -4.28 33.21 -46.71
C ALA A 152 -5.51 32.95 -45.80
N ASN A 153 -6.46 32.14 -46.27
CA ASN A 153 -7.66 31.79 -45.48
C ASN A 153 -7.32 30.98 -44.23
N ARG A 154 -6.33 30.09 -44.32
CA ARG A 154 -5.85 29.29 -43.19
C ARG A 154 -5.10 30.14 -42.17
N GLN A 155 -4.21 31.02 -42.64
CA GLN A 155 -3.51 31.99 -41.81
C GLN A 155 -4.50 32.86 -41.04
N LYS A 156 -5.56 33.33 -41.69
CA LYS A 156 -6.63 34.09 -41.02
C LYS A 156 -7.33 33.28 -39.93
N ALA A 157 -7.69 32.03 -40.22
CA ALA A 157 -8.36 31.14 -39.26
C ALA A 157 -7.47 30.80 -38.05
N ASP A 158 -6.22 30.38 -38.30
CA ASP A 158 -5.25 30.00 -37.26
C ASP A 158 -4.95 31.19 -36.34
N ARG A 159 -4.72 32.38 -36.91
CA ARG A 159 -4.45 33.59 -36.13
C ARG A 159 -5.64 34.02 -35.27
N ALA A 160 -6.86 33.96 -35.80
CA ALA A 160 -8.06 34.28 -35.02
C ALA A 160 -8.19 33.35 -33.80
N TYR A 161 -7.90 32.06 -33.97
CA TYR A 161 -7.93 31.10 -32.86
C TYR A 161 -6.79 31.33 -31.85
N GLN A 162 -5.59 31.66 -32.32
CA GLN A 162 -4.45 31.99 -31.45
C GLN A 162 -4.69 33.28 -30.66
N GLU A 163 -5.29 34.31 -31.26
CA GLU A 163 -5.69 35.53 -30.57
C GLU A 163 -6.76 35.26 -29.51
N ALA A 164 -7.78 34.47 -29.84
CA ALA A 164 -8.78 34.02 -28.87
C ALA A 164 -8.15 33.20 -27.72
N SER A 165 -7.12 32.40 -28.01
CA SER A 165 -6.38 31.62 -27.01
C SER A 165 -5.48 32.48 -26.12
N ILE A 166 -4.87 33.55 -26.65
CA ILE A 166 -4.17 34.55 -25.82
C ILE A 166 -5.16 35.21 -24.86
N ALA A 167 -6.33 35.63 -25.38
CA ALA A 167 -7.39 36.17 -24.55
C ALA A 167 -7.86 35.13 -23.51
N PHE A 168 -7.98 33.84 -23.83
CA PHE A 168 -8.36 32.80 -22.87
C PHE A 168 -7.46 32.81 -21.62
N TYR A 169 -6.15 32.97 -21.79
CA TYR A 169 -5.20 32.98 -20.69
C TYR A 169 -5.09 34.34 -19.98
N ARG A 170 -5.33 35.47 -20.68
CA ARG A 170 -5.12 36.82 -20.14
C ARG A 170 -6.38 37.57 -19.73
N ASP A 171 -7.45 37.38 -20.49
CA ASP A 171 -8.74 38.06 -20.34
C ASP A 171 -9.88 37.13 -20.80
N ARG A 172 -10.36 36.32 -19.85
CA ARG A 172 -11.41 35.33 -20.09
C ARG A 172 -12.72 35.95 -20.57
N GLN A 173 -13.02 37.20 -20.19
CA GLN A 173 -14.24 37.89 -20.63
C GLN A 173 -14.15 38.25 -22.12
N LYS A 174 -12.99 38.70 -22.58
CA LYS A 174 -12.72 38.96 -24.01
C LYS A 174 -12.64 37.68 -24.85
N ALA A 175 -12.20 36.56 -24.26
CA ALA A 175 -12.06 35.29 -24.98
C ALA A 175 -13.39 34.71 -25.48
N ILE A 176 -14.46 34.80 -24.68
CA ILE A 176 -15.78 34.22 -25.00
C ILE A 176 -16.33 34.74 -26.35
N PRO A 177 -16.47 36.06 -26.59
CA PRO A 177 -16.99 36.55 -27.87
C PRO A 177 -16.08 36.20 -29.06
N LEU A 178 -14.76 36.15 -28.87
CA LEU A 178 -13.82 35.75 -29.92
C LEU A 178 -14.03 34.29 -30.33
N PHE A 179 -14.13 33.36 -29.37
CA PHE A 179 -14.41 31.96 -29.69
C PHE A 179 -15.83 31.75 -30.24
N LYS A 180 -16.84 32.49 -29.75
CA LYS A 180 -18.20 32.44 -30.33
C LYS A 180 -18.19 32.83 -31.82
N ALA A 181 -17.44 33.87 -32.19
CA ALA A 181 -17.31 34.28 -33.59
C ALA A 181 -16.66 33.19 -34.46
N ILE A 182 -15.62 32.53 -33.94
CA ILE A 182 -14.97 31.40 -34.64
C ILE A 182 -15.92 30.21 -34.76
N ALA A 183 -16.63 29.86 -33.69
CA ALA A 183 -17.59 28.75 -33.66
C ALA A 183 -18.78 28.95 -34.60
N ALA A 184 -19.19 30.19 -34.85
CA ALA A 184 -20.25 30.53 -35.81
C ALA A 184 -19.78 30.57 -37.27
N SER A 185 -18.48 30.47 -37.53
CA SER A 185 -17.88 30.60 -38.87
C SER A 185 -17.65 29.25 -39.55
N THR A 186 -17.13 29.28 -40.79
CA THR A 186 -16.61 28.09 -41.50
C THR A 186 -15.14 27.81 -41.19
N SER A 187 -14.61 28.34 -40.09
CA SER A 187 -13.23 28.12 -39.66
C SER A 187 -12.95 26.64 -39.40
N ILE A 188 -11.76 26.19 -39.75
CA ILE A 188 -11.24 24.86 -39.40
C ILE A 188 -11.10 24.65 -37.88
N HIS A 189 -11.14 25.73 -37.10
CA HIS A 189 -11.12 25.70 -35.64
C HIS A 189 -12.53 25.75 -35.02
N ARG A 190 -13.60 25.70 -35.81
CA ARG A 190 -15.00 25.82 -35.35
C ARG A 190 -15.30 24.94 -34.14
N ALA A 191 -15.00 23.65 -34.22
CA ALA A 191 -15.29 22.69 -33.17
C ALA A 191 -14.53 22.99 -31.86
N ALA A 192 -13.22 23.25 -31.95
CA ALA A 192 -12.40 23.61 -30.79
C ALA A 192 -12.80 24.94 -30.17
N ALA A 193 -13.21 25.92 -30.98
CA ALA A 193 -13.73 27.18 -30.49
C ALA A 193 -15.05 26.99 -29.74
N ALA A 194 -15.98 26.18 -30.27
CA ALA A 194 -17.23 25.86 -29.59
C ALA A 194 -16.97 25.21 -28.22
N TYR A 195 -16.04 24.24 -28.15
CA TYR A 195 -15.62 23.63 -26.89
C TYR A 195 -15.07 24.67 -25.91
N ASN A 196 -14.18 25.57 -26.36
CA ASN A 196 -13.64 26.60 -25.48
C ASN A 196 -14.70 27.58 -24.97
N VAL A 197 -15.77 27.85 -25.73
CA VAL A 197 -16.93 28.60 -25.23
C VAL A 197 -17.57 27.85 -24.07
N ALA A 198 -17.91 26.56 -24.24
CA ALA A 198 -18.50 25.77 -23.16
C ALA A 198 -17.60 25.71 -21.92
N ASN A 199 -16.29 25.47 -22.11
CA ASN A 199 -15.31 25.41 -21.03
C ASN A 199 -15.15 26.76 -20.30
N LEU A 200 -15.11 27.88 -21.02
CA LEU A 200 -15.04 29.21 -20.42
C LEU A 200 -16.30 29.55 -19.61
N LEU A 201 -17.48 29.21 -20.14
CA LEU A 201 -18.75 29.40 -19.43
C LEU A 201 -18.77 28.59 -18.12
N ALA A 202 -18.33 27.33 -18.16
CA ALA A 202 -18.20 26.50 -16.96
C ALA A 202 -17.21 27.11 -15.96
N ASN A 203 -16.02 27.52 -16.41
CA ASN A 203 -15.05 28.17 -15.52
C ASN A 203 -15.52 29.53 -14.97
N ALA A 204 -16.42 30.21 -15.69
CA ALA A 204 -17.06 31.44 -15.25
C ALA A 204 -18.26 31.23 -14.30
N LYS A 205 -18.52 29.99 -13.87
CA LYS A 205 -19.68 29.62 -13.03
C LYS A 205 -21.02 29.96 -13.69
N GLN A 206 -21.09 29.76 -15.01
CA GLN A 206 -22.31 29.86 -15.82
C GLN A 206 -22.70 28.46 -16.32
N PRO A 207 -23.10 27.55 -15.41
CA PRO A 207 -23.22 26.13 -15.74
C PRO A 207 -24.38 25.83 -16.69
N VAL A 208 -25.49 26.59 -16.62
CA VAL A 208 -26.64 26.42 -17.52
C VAL A 208 -26.27 26.73 -18.97
N GLU A 209 -25.57 27.84 -19.19
CA GLU A 209 -25.09 28.23 -20.51
C GLU A 209 -23.99 27.28 -21.02
N ALA A 210 -23.11 26.84 -20.12
CA ALA A 210 -22.09 25.84 -20.44
C ALA A 210 -22.72 24.51 -20.87
N ARG A 211 -23.77 24.07 -20.18
CA ARG A 211 -24.57 22.87 -20.50
C ARG A 211 -25.16 22.95 -21.90
N ILE A 212 -25.90 24.02 -22.19
CA ILE A 212 -26.51 24.25 -23.51
C ILE A 212 -25.45 24.23 -24.61
N ALA A 213 -24.30 24.89 -24.37
CA ALA A 213 -23.20 24.90 -25.33
C ALA A 213 -22.60 23.50 -25.54
N ALA A 214 -22.39 22.74 -24.46
CA ALA A 214 -21.85 21.38 -24.52
C ALA A 214 -22.80 20.41 -25.22
N ASP A 215 -24.10 20.45 -24.92
CA ASP A 215 -25.11 19.60 -25.54
C ASP A 215 -25.24 19.91 -27.05
N ALA A 216 -25.18 21.19 -27.43
CA ALA A 216 -25.19 21.60 -28.84
C ALA A 216 -23.97 21.07 -29.63
N ILE A 217 -22.79 21.03 -29.00
CA ILE A 217 -21.60 20.42 -29.60
C ILE A 217 -21.83 18.94 -29.84
N LEU A 218 -22.33 18.21 -28.84
CA LEU A 218 -22.56 16.76 -28.93
C LEU A 218 -23.65 16.40 -29.94
N ALA A 219 -24.62 17.28 -30.15
CA ALA A 219 -25.67 17.10 -31.15
C ALA A 219 -25.23 17.37 -32.60
N ASP A 220 -24.11 18.07 -32.83
CA ASP A 220 -23.59 18.39 -34.17
C ASP A 220 -22.51 17.38 -34.60
N PRO A 221 -22.79 16.45 -35.55
CA PRO A 221 -21.81 15.46 -36.00
C PRO A 221 -20.57 16.08 -36.66
N SER A 222 -20.66 17.30 -37.18
CA SER A 222 -19.51 18.01 -37.76
C SER A 222 -18.49 18.46 -36.70
N MET A 223 -18.87 18.44 -35.42
CA MET A 223 -18.00 18.73 -34.28
C MET A 223 -17.46 17.48 -33.58
N ALA A 224 -17.52 16.31 -34.22
CA ALA A 224 -17.09 15.03 -33.64
C ALA A 224 -15.67 15.07 -33.04
N SER A 225 -14.77 15.89 -33.59
CA SER A 225 -13.38 16.06 -33.12
C SER A 225 -13.26 16.58 -31.68
N VAL A 226 -14.32 17.16 -31.10
CA VAL A 226 -14.32 17.64 -29.70
C VAL A 226 -15.40 16.98 -28.84
N HIS A 227 -16.21 16.06 -29.39
CA HIS A 227 -17.28 15.39 -28.62
C HIS A 227 -16.73 14.70 -27.37
N GLU A 228 -15.54 14.14 -27.48
CA GLU A 228 -14.91 13.40 -26.39
C GLU A 228 -14.53 14.30 -25.21
N ILE A 229 -13.75 15.36 -25.45
CA ILE A 229 -13.39 16.35 -24.42
C ILE A 229 -14.60 17.12 -23.89
N THR A 230 -15.66 17.23 -24.69
CA THR A 230 -16.93 17.85 -24.29
C THR A 230 -17.68 16.98 -23.29
N ARG A 231 -17.67 15.64 -23.45
CA ARG A 231 -18.29 14.73 -22.48
C ARG A 231 -17.68 14.81 -21.09
N GLN A 232 -16.36 14.92 -20.99
CA GLN A 232 -15.69 15.13 -19.69
C GLN A 232 -16.06 16.48 -19.06
N LEU A 233 -16.18 17.51 -19.89
CA LEU A 233 -16.62 18.82 -19.43
C LEU A 233 -18.03 18.73 -18.83
N LEU A 234 -18.91 17.84 -19.31
CA LEU A 234 -20.23 17.64 -18.71
C LEU A 234 -20.15 17.25 -17.23
N GLY A 235 -19.16 16.44 -16.84
CA GLY A 235 -18.94 16.05 -15.43
C GLY A 235 -18.53 17.24 -14.57
N TYR A 236 -17.63 18.09 -15.07
CA TYR A 236 -17.28 19.34 -14.39
C TYR A 236 -18.48 20.29 -14.29
N ILE A 237 -19.26 20.43 -15.37
CA ILE A 237 -20.48 21.25 -15.36
C ILE A 237 -21.50 20.67 -14.39
N ALA A 238 -21.73 19.35 -14.36
CA ALA A 238 -22.68 18.70 -13.44
C ALA A 238 -22.31 18.96 -11.98
N ASN A 239 -21.02 18.90 -11.66
CA ASN A 239 -20.50 19.26 -10.34
C ASN A 239 -20.71 20.74 -9.98
N GLN A 240 -20.80 21.63 -10.96
CA GLN A 240 -21.10 23.05 -10.72
C GLN A 240 -22.60 23.35 -10.66
N GLU A 241 -23.39 22.71 -11.52
CA GLU A 241 -24.85 22.76 -11.49
C GLU A 241 -25.35 22.29 -10.13
N ASP A 242 -24.70 21.23 -9.62
CA ASP A 242 -25.09 20.49 -8.45
C ASP A 242 -26.60 20.19 -8.44
N THR A 243 -27.11 19.72 -9.58
CA THR A 243 -28.51 19.34 -9.75
C THR A 243 -28.63 17.83 -9.89
N ALA A 244 -29.74 17.28 -9.40
CA ALA A 244 -30.03 15.85 -9.59
C ALA A 244 -30.06 15.46 -11.08
N GLN A 245 -30.56 16.33 -11.96
CA GLN A 245 -30.61 16.06 -13.40
C GLN A 245 -29.21 15.94 -14.02
N GLY A 246 -28.30 16.86 -13.70
CA GLY A 246 -26.92 16.84 -14.23
C GLY A 246 -26.16 15.59 -13.80
N TRP A 247 -26.27 15.23 -12.51
CA TRP A 247 -25.65 14.02 -11.97
C TRP A 247 -26.26 12.73 -12.52
N THR A 248 -27.59 12.67 -12.65
CA THR A 248 -28.26 11.49 -13.22
C THR A 248 -27.86 11.25 -14.67
N GLY A 249 -27.81 12.29 -15.50
CA GLY A 249 -27.39 12.16 -16.90
C GLY A 249 -25.96 11.64 -17.07
N LEU A 250 -25.04 12.10 -16.21
CA LEU A 250 -23.65 11.60 -16.19
C LEU A 250 -23.61 10.12 -15.81
N ILE A 251 -24.20 9.77 -14.66
CA ILE A 251 -24.21 8.39 -14.15
C ILE A 251 -24.85 7.44 -15.17
N ASP A 252 -26.01 7.78 -15.72
CA ASP A 252 -26.71 6.92 -16.70
C ASP A 252 -25.87 6.73 -17.97
N GLY A 253 -25.18 7.78 -18.43
CA GLY A 253 -24.30 7.72 -19.59
C GLY A 253 -23.09 6.81 -19.36
N ASP A 254 -22.43 6.94 -18.21
CA ASP A 254 -21.27 6.12 -17.86
C ASP A 254 -21.64 4.65 -17.67
N ILE A 255 -22.77 4.37 -17.00
CA ILE A 255 -23.28 3.00 -16.85
C ILE A 255 -23.58 2.39 -18.22
N ALA A 256 -24.19 3.13 -19.14
CA ALA A 256 -24.45 2.63 -20.50
C ALA A 256 -23.17 2.26 -21.26
N ILE A 257 -22.10 3.05 -21.11
CA ILE A 257 -20.78 2.73 -21.67
C ILE A 257 -20.22 1.45 -21.00
N LEU A 258 -20.30 1.36 -19.68
CA LEU A 258 -19.85 0.20 -18.92
C LEU A 258 -20.70 -1.06 -19.14
N GLU A 259 -21.90 -0.95 -19.70
CA GLU A 259 -22.73 -2.08 -20.12
C GLU A 259 -22.46 -2.51 -21.58
N THR A 260 -21.58 -1.82 -22.31
CA THR A 260 -21.22 -2.17 -23.69
C THR A 260 -20.32 -3.42 -23.74
N PRO A 261 -20.57 -4.44 -24.59
CA PRO A 261 -19.73 -5.62 -24.69
C PRO A 261 -18.26 -5.30 -25.02
N ALA A 262 -17.32 -6.03 -24.40
CA ALA A 262 -15.88 -5.75 -24.52
C ALA A 262 -15.37 -5.77 -25.96
N ALA A 263 -15.90 -6.67 -26.80
CA ALA A 263 -15.55 -6.73 -28.22
C ALA A 263 -15.90 -5.43 -28.97
N GLN A 264 -17.02 -4.77 -28.60
CA GLN A 264 -17.42 -3.49 -29.21
C GLN A 264 -16.53 -2.34 -28.72
N ILE A 265 -16.18 -2.33 -27.43
CA ILE A 265 -15.25 -1.35 -26.86
C ILE A 265 -13.88 -1.46 -27.54
N LEU A 266 -13.36 -2.68 -27.69
CA LEU A 266 -12.04 -2.91 -28.28
C LEU A 266 -11.97 -2.61 -29.78
N ALA A 267 -13.11 -2.60 -30.48
CA ALA A 267 -13.20 -2.31 -31.90
C ALA A 267 -13.15 -0.81 -32.23
N ASP A 268 -13.36 0.09 -31.26
CA ASP A 268 -13.46 1.54 -31.48
C ASP A 268 -12.59 2.30 -30.46
N ASP A 269 -11.55 2.99 -30.91
CA ASP A 269 -10.62 3.72 -30.03
C ASP A 269 -11.29 4.85 -29.24
N GLY A 270 -12.33 5.48 -29.80
CA GLY A 270 -13.15 6.46 -29.09
C GLY A 270 -13.96 5.81 -27.97
N MET A 271 -14.43 4.58 -28.16
CA MET A 271 -15.12 3.79 -27.14
C MET A 271 -14.16 3.28 -26.06
N LYS A 272 -12.93 2.88 -26.42
CA LYS A 272 -11.87 2.54 -25.43
C LYS A 272 -11.66 3.70 -24.44
N ARG A 273 -11.55 4.92 -24.96
CA ARG A 273 -11.34 6.11 -24.14
C ARG A 273 -12.56 6.46 -23.30
N GLN A 274 -13.77 6.41 -23.88
CA GLN A 274 -15.02 6.57 -23.14
C GLN A 274 -15.16 5.56 -22.00
N TYR A 275 -14.79 4.30 -22.23
CA TYR A 275 -14.79 3.26 -21.22
C TYR A 275 -13.82 3.58 -20.07
N SER A 276 -12.58 3.98 -20.37
CA SER A 276 -11.62 4.41 -19.35
C SER A 276 -12.10 5.60 -18.52
N ILE A 277 -12.82 6.54 -19.13
CA ILE A 277 -13.43 7.69 -18.44
C ILE A 277 -14.59 7.22 -17.56
N ALA A 278 -15.50 6.40 -18.09
CA ALA A 278 -16.65 5.88 -17.35
C ALA A 278 -16.22 5.06 -16.11
N LEU A 279 -15.12 4.30 -16.20
CA LEU A 279 -14.53 3.63 -15.04
C LEU A 279 -14.11 4.62 -13.96
N TYR A 280 -13.44 5.72 -14.36
CA TYR A 280 -13.01 6.77 -13.43
C TYR A 280 -14.21 7.52 -12.82
N ASP A 281 -15.17 7.89 -13.65
CA ASP A 281 -16.31 8.72 -13.25
C ASP A 281 -17.23 7.98 -12.27
N ILE A 282 -17.55 6.69 -12.51
CA ILE A 282 -18.39 5.89 -11.59
C ILE A 282 -17.80 5.82 -10.17
N ASP A 283 -16.48 5.65 -10.06
CA ASP A 283 -15.81 5.67 -8.75
C ASP A 283 -15.75 7.09 -8.16
N PHE A 284 -15.50 8.11 -8.99
CA PHE A 284 -15.39 9.51 -8.58
C PHE A 284 -16.71 10.09 -8.07
N VAL A 285 -17.82 9.88 -8.80
CA VAL A 285 -19.17 10.29 -8.37
C VAL A 285 -19.67 9.49 -7.17
N GLY A 286 -18.99 8.39 -6.86
CA GLY A 286 -19.19 7.63 -5.64
C GLY A 286 -20.22 6.51 -5.77
N ILE A 287 -20.38 5.86 -6.92
CA ILE A 287 -21.06 4.56 -7.02
C ILE A 287 -20.13 3.48 -6.44
N ARG A 288 -19.96 3.54 -5.13
CA ARG A 288 -19.06 2.71 -4.34
C ARG A 288 -19.64 2.51 -2.95
N LYS A 289 -18.92 1.81 -2.08
CA LYS A 289 -19.30 1.62 -0.66
C LYS A 289 -19.86 2.89 0.00
N LYS A 290 -20.85 2.70 0.87
CA LYS A 290 -21.51 3.76 1.64
C LYS A 290 -21.33 3.55 3.13
N GLU A 291 -21.22 4.65 3.86
CA GLU A 291 -21.30 4.61 5.31
C GLU A 291 -22.77 4.45 5.72
N GLY A 292 -23.11 3.28 6.25
CA GLY A 292 -24.47 2.94 6.70
C GLY A 292 -25.44 2.53 5.58
N ASP A 293 -26.71 2.39 5.95
CA ASP A 293 -27.81 1.93 5.09
C ASP A 293 -28.88 3.00 4.79
N TRP A 294 -28.58 4.28 5.05
CA TRP A 294 -29.49 5.40 4.78
C TRP A 294 -30.03 5.42 3.33
N TRP A 295 -29.22 4.93 2.38
CA TRP A 295 -29.56 4.87 0.96
C TRP A 295 -30.53 3.72 0.61
N LEU A 296 -30.61 2.71 1.47
CA LEU A 296 -31.59 1.61 1.38
C LEU A 296 -32.93 1.98 2.03
N ASP A 297 -32.87 2.78 3.10
CA ASP A 297 -34.05 3.17 3.88
C ASP A 297 -34.76 4.43 3.35
N GLY A 298 -34.20 5.10 2.34
CA GLY A 298 -34.83 6.22 1.63
C GLY A 298 -34.83 7.55 2.38
N THR A 299 -34.03 7.71 3.43
CA THR A 299 -33.97 8.93 4.26
C THR A 299 -32.96 9.94 3.73
N LEU A 300 -33.13 10.38 2.48
CA LEU A 300 -32.29 11.43 1.89
C LEU A 300 -32.93 12.82 2.05
N PRO A 301 -32.18 13.82 2.55
CA PRO A 301 -32.58 15.22 2.45
C PRO A 301 -32.83 15.63 0.99
N ALA A 302 -33.78 16.54 0.77
CA ALA A 302 -34.18 16.97 -0.58
C ALA A 302 -33.08 17.72 -1.35
N ASP A 303 -32.11 18.30 -0.64
CA ASP A 303 -30.99 19.09 -1.13
C ASP A 303 -29.72 18.25 -1.40
N ALA A 304 -29.72 16.94 -1.08
CA ALA A 304 -28.59 16.06 -1.34
C ALA A 304 -28.59 15.55 -2.80
N THR A 305 -28.39 16.45 -3.75
CA THR A 305 -28.45 16.29 -5.22
C THR A 305 -27.69 15.06 -5.75
N ILE A 306 -26.38 14.96 -5.55
CA ILE A 306 -25.58 13.81 -6.00
C ILE A 306 -25.98 12.52 -5.29
N SER A 307 -26.27 12.58 -3.99
CA SER A 307 -26.66 11.40 -3.21
C SER A 307 -28.01 10.86 -3.67
N LYS A 308 -28.94 11.75 -4.04
CA LYS A 308 -30.21 11.40 -4.67
C LYS A 308 -29.99 10.71 -6.01
N SER A 309 -29.16 11.27 -6.90
CA SER A 309 -28.85 10.64 -8.19
C SER A 309 -28.19 9.26 -8.02
N ILE A 310 -27.32 9.07 -7.03
CA ILE A 310 -26.74 7.76 -6.69
C ILE A 310 -27.81 6.77 -6.22
N VAL A 311 -28.74 7.20 -5.35
CA VAL A 311 -29.85 6.34 -4.90
C VAL A 311 -30.79 5.99 -6.05
N ASP A 312 -31.12 6.96 -6.89
CA ASP A 312 -31.95 6.73 -8.07
C ASP A 312 -31.24 5.79 -9.06
N ALA A 313 -29.93 5.92 -9.26
CA ALA A 313 -29.14 4.98 -10.05
C ALA A 313 -29.18 3.57 -9.47
N SER A 314 -29.11 3.39 -8.14
CA SER A 314 -29.25 2.07 -7.51
C SER A 314 -30.64 1.42 -7.73
N ARG A 315 -31.67 2.22 -7.99
CA ARG A 315 -33.03 1.75 -8.30
C ARG A 315 -33.25 1.49 -9.78
N GLN A 316 -32.41 2.05 -10.65
CA GLN A 316 -32.53 1.94 -12.11
C GLN A 316 -31.58 0.88 -12.68
N HIS A 317 -30.34 0.85 -12.18
CA HIS A 317 -29.23 0.06 -12.71
C HIS A 317 -28.79 -1.02 -11.71
N PRO A 318 -28.89 -2.33 -12.07
CA PRO A 318 -28.43 -3.40 -11.20
C PRO A 318 -26.95 -3.31 -10.83
N MET A 319 -26.11 -2.79 -11.74
CA MET A 319 -24.69 -2.53 -11.48
C MET A 319 -24.48 -1.64 -10.26
N ALA A 320 -25.15 -0.48 -10.23
CA ALA A 320 -24.98 0.50 -9.16
C ALA A 320 -25.39 -0.08 -7.79
N LEU A 321 -26.54 -0.77 -7.73
CA LEU A 321 -27.00 -1.47 -6.53
C LEU A 321 -25.98 -2.51 -6.06
N TRP A 322 -25.52 -3.37 -6.99
CA TRP A 322 -24.63 -4.49 -6.68
C TRP A 322 -23.27 -4.01 -6.20
N MET A 323 -22.68 -3.00 -6.86
CA MET A 323 -21.41 -2.41 -6.45
C MET A 323 -21.54 -1.75 -5.07
N MET A 324 -22.53 -0.90 -4.85
CA MET A 324 -22.71 -0.18 -3.59
C MET A 324 -22.96 -1.14 -2.42
N ALA A 325 -23.89 -2.09 -2.58
CA ALA A 325 -24.22 -3.06 -1.53
C ALA A 325 -23.04 -4.00 -1.25
N GLY A 326 -22.47 -4.58 -2.31
CA GLY A 326 -21.39 -5.55 -2.21
C GLY A 326 -20.11 -4.97 -1.62
N GLN A 327 -19.66 -3.80 -2.08
CA GLN A 327 -18.48 -3.15 -1.51
C GLN A 327 -18.69 -2.75 -0.04
N THR A 328 -19.87 -2.25 0.33
CA THR A 328 -20.17 -1.86 1.71
C THR A 328 -20.10 -3.04 2.67
N ALA A 329 -20.74 -4.16 2.31
CA ALA A 329 -20.75 -5.35 3.15
C ALA A 329 -19.38 -6.08 3.13
N ASN A 330 -18.71 -6.16 1.97
CA ASN A 330 -17.40 -6.80 1.85
C ASN A 330 -16.30 -6.02 2.62
N GLU A 331 -16.34 -4.69 2.61
CA GLU A 331 -15.36 -3.86 3.36
C GLU A 331 -15.35 -4.23 4.85
N LYS A 332 -16.50 -4.50 5.45
CA LYS A 332 -16.59 -4.92 6.86
C LYS A 332 -15.78 -6.20 7.09
N TYR A 333 -15.91 -7.20 6.22
CA TYR A 333 -15.18 -8.46 6.32
C TYR A 333 -13.69 -8.34 6.01
N GLN A 334 -13.27 -7.31 5.25
CA GLN A 334 -11.86 -7.01 5.02
C GLN A 334 -11.21 -6.25 6.20
N MET A 335 -12.01 -5.54 7.00
CA MET A 335 -11.53 -4.74 8.13
C MET A 335 -11.28 -5.53 9.41
N ALA A 336 -11.94 -6.68 9.59
CA ALA A 336 -11.92 -7.42 10.84
C ALA A 336 -11.63 -8.91 10.62
N PRO A 337 -10.90 -9.56 11.54
CA PRO A 337 -10.71 -11.00 11.47
C PRO A 337 -12.04 -11.72 11.72
N TRP A 338 -12.17 -12.92 11.16
CA TRP A 338 -13.39 -13.74 11.30
C TRP A 338 -13.69 -14.12 12.76
N SER A 339 -12.70 -14.05 13.65
CA SER A 339 -12.88 -14.27 15.09
C SER A 339 -13.81 -13.23 15.75
N LEU A 340 -14.10 -12.12 15.08
CA LEU A 340 -15.03 -11.09 15.51
C LEU A 340 -16.41 -11.16 14.85
N VAL A 341 -16.65 -12.12 13.97
CA VAL A 341 -17.93 -12.30 13.29
C VAL A 341 -18.87 -13.11 14.18
N GLY A 342 -19.54 -12.40 15.10
CA GLY A 342 -20.58 -12.96 15.97
C GLY A 342 -22.00 -12.82 15.39
N THR A 343 -23.00 -13.15 16.21
CA THR A 343 -24.43 -13.08 15.84
C THR A 343 -24.85 -11.67 15.39
N LYS A 344 -24.43 -10.62 16.12
CA LYS A 344 -24.72 -9.22 15.76
C LYS A 344 -24.27 -8.90 14.32
N TRP A 345 -23.09 -9.37 13.93
CA TRP A 345 -22.56 -9.19 12.59
C TRP A 345 -23.41 -9.90 11.56
N GLN A 346 -23.70 -11.19 11.80
CA GLN A 346 -24.47 -12.03 10.88
C GLN A 346 -25.88 -11.47 10.66
N ASP A 347 -26.56 -11.06 11.73
CA ASP A 347 -27.90 -10.47 11.65
C ASP A 347 -27.90 -9.15 10.89
N ARG A 348 -26.90 -8.28 11.16
CA ARG A 348 -26.77 -7.01 10.46
C ARG A 348 -26.48 -7.20 8.97
N MET A 349 -25.61 -8.13 8.59
CA MET A 349 -25.32 -8.41 7.17
C MET A 349 -26.52 -9.06 6.46
N ALA A 350 -27.22 -9.99 7.11
CA ALA A 350 -28.45 -10.56 6.59
C ALA A 350 -29.52 -9.49 6.34
N GLN A 351 -29.74 -8.59 7.31
CA GLN A 351 -30.66 -7.47 7.15
C GLN A 351 -30.23 -6.54 6.02
N TYR A 352 -28.95 -6.15 5.98
CA TYR A 352 -28.42 -5.21 4.99
C TYR A 352 -28.55 -5.74 3.55
N VAL A 353 -28.08 -6.96 3.30
CA VAL A 353 -28.19 -7.60 1.98
C VAL A 353 -29.66 -7.84 1.63
N GLY A 354 -30.49 -8.25 2.60
CA GLY A 354 -31.93 -8.41 2.40
C GLY A 354 -32.60 -7.11 1.93
N LYS A 355 -32.27 -5.97 2.55
CA LYS A 355 -32.74 -4.63 2.12
C LYS A 355 -32.25 -4.29 0.71
N ALA A 356 -30.98 -4.56 0.39
CA ALA A 356 -30.43 -4.32 -0.94
C ALA A 356 -31.16 -5.13 -2.03
N LEU A 357 -31.39 -6.43 -1.80
CA LEU A 357 -32.14 -7.28 -2.72
C LEU A 357 -33.62 -6.90 -2.84
N ALA A 358 -34.18 -6.23 -1.83
CA ALA A 358 -35.55 -5.72 -1.85
C ALA A 358 -35.71 -4.41 -2.64
N VAL A 359 -34.63 -3.73 -3.05
CA VAL A 359 -34.71 -2.51 -3.88
C VAL A 359 -35.31 -2.86 -5.23
N GLN A 360 -36.45 -2.27 -5.58
CA GLN A 360 -37.15 -2.55 -6.84
C GLN A 360 -36.94 -1.47 -7.90
N PRO A 361 -36.87 -1.85 -9.20
CA PRO A 361 -36.86 -3.22 -9.72
C PRO A 361 -35.48 -3.90 -9.72
N THR A 362 -34.39 -3.19 -9.38
CA THR A 362 -33.00 -3.63 -9.62
C THR A 362 -32.59 -4.88 -8.85
N GLY A 363 -32.96 -5.01 -7.57
CA GLY A 363 -32.64 -6.17 -6.75
C GLY A 363 -33.21 -7.47 -7.30
N ALA A 364 -34.42 -7.42 -7.87
CA ALA A 364 -35.05 -8.58 -8.53
C ALA A 364 -34.39 -8.98 -9.86
N LYS A 365 -33.61 -8.07 -10.48
CA LYS A 365 -32.88 -8.35 -11.73
C LYS A 365 -31.50 -8.97 -11.49
N LEU A 366 -31.01 -9.00 -10.25
CA LEU A 366 -29.74 -9.65 -9.92
C LEU A 366 -29.90 -11.17 -10.00
N GLN A 367 -29.02 -11.81 -10.77
CA GLN A 367 -29.05 -13.25 -11.03
C GLN A 367 -27.63 -13.82 -11.19
N GLY A 368 -27.51 -15.15 -11.24
CA GLY A 368 -26.25 -15.83 -11.49
C GLY A 368 -25.15 -15.48 -10.47
N PRO A 369 -23.88 -15.37 -10.90
CA PRO A 369 -22.76 -15.09 -10.01
C PRO A 369 -22.92 -13.77 -9.23
N ALA A 370 -23.52 -12.74 -9.83
CA ALA A 370 -23.73 -11.45 -9.14
C ALA A 370 -24.64 -11.60 -7.90
N LEU A 371 -25.71 -12.38 -8.00
CA LEU A 371 -26.61 -12.67 -6.88
C LEU A 371 -25.93 -13.55 -5.83
N ALA A 372 -25.22 -14.60 -6.26
CA ALA A 372 -24.48 -15.50 -5.38
C ALA A 372 -23.47 -14.74 -4.51
N MET A 373 -22.72 -13.80 -5.10
CA MET A 373 -21.74 -12.98 -4.39
C MET A 373 -22.38 -12.12 -3.28
N LEU A 374 -23.55 -11.52 -3.51
CA LEU A 374 -24.27 -10.78 -2.47
C LEU A 374 -24.81 -11.70 -1.37
N LYS A 375 -25.38 -12.85 -1.75
CA LYS A 375 -25.88 -13.84 -0.78
C LYS A 375 -24.77 -14.37 0.12
N ALA A 376 -23.57 -14.62 -0.41
CA ALA A 376 -22.42 -15.07 0.35
C ALA A 376 -22.04 -14.12 1.51
N LEU A 377 -22.29 -12.80 1.37
CA LEU A 377 -22.03 -11.81 2.41
C LEU A 377 -23.02 -11.90 3.59
N ALA A 378 -24.24 -12.39 3.34
CA ALA A 378 -25.32 -12.55 4.33
C ALA A 378 -25.53 -14.00 4.81
N ALA A 379 -24.88 -14.96 4.17
CA ALA A 379 -24.99 -16.37 4.51
C ALA A 379 -24.56 -16.65 5.95
N ARG A 380 -25.27 -17.58 6.60
CA ARG A 380 -25.05 -17.97 8.00
C ARG A 380 -24.24 -19.28 8.07
N PRO A 381 -23.58 -19.58 9.20
CA PRO A 381 -22.77 -20.78 9.32
C PRO A 381 -23.59 -22.07 9.54
N ASP A 382 -24.88 -22.09 9.17
CA ASP A 382 -25.72 -23.30 9.23
C ASP A 382 -25.46 -24.27 8.06
N ASP A 383 -25.88 -25.53 8.22
CA ASP A 383 -25.54 -26.60 7.27
C ASP A 383 -26.05 -26.35 5.85
N ALA A 384 -27.23 -25.75 5.69
CA ALA A 384 -27.81 -25.47 4.39
C ALA A 384 -27.04 -24.37 3.66
N SER A 385 -26.82 -23.23 4.34
CA SER A 385 -26.05 -22.10 3.80
C SER A 385 -24.62 -22.50 3.41
N ARG A 386 -23.96 -23.34 4.21
CA ARG A 386 -22.61 -23.83 3.90
C ARG A 386 -22.59 -24.75 2.68
N ALA A 387 -23.53 -25.69 2.60
CA ALA A 387 -23.61 -26.63 1.48
C ALA A 387 -23.89 -25.90 0.16
N GLU A 388 -24.82 -24.93 0.17
CA GLU A 388 -25.11 -24.07 -0.98
C GLU A 388 -23.86 -23.29 -1.41
N LEU A 389 -23.20 -22.60 -0.49
CA LEU A 389 -22.05 -21.77 -0.82
C LEU A 389 -20.82 -22.57 -1.29
N TRP A 390 -20.59 -23.77 -0.74
CA TRP A 390 -19.56 -24.67 -1.27
C TRP A 390 -19.88 -25.16 -2.68
N SER A 391 -21.15 -25.43 -2.97
CA SER A 391 -21.59 -25.80 -4.33
C SER A 391 -21.30 -24.66 -5.30
N GLU A 392 -21.69 -23.43 -4.96
CA GLU A 392 -21.44 -22.25 -5.78
C GLU A 392 -19.94 -21.98 -5.98
N ALA A 393 -19.13 -22.07 -4.90
CA ALA A 393 -17.69 -21.84 -4.97
C ALA A 393 -16.98 -22.87 -5.86
N ARG A 394 -17.33 -24.17 -5.73
CA ARG A 394 -16.76 -25.24 -6.57
C ARG A 394 -17.16 -25.06 -8.02
N GLN A 395 -18.44 -24.83 -8.29
CA GLN A 395 -18.92 -24.57 -9.64
C GLN A 395 -18.18 -23.39 -10.29
N ALA A 396 -17.97 -22.30 -9.54
CA ALA A 396 -17.28 -21.13 -10.07
C ALA A 396 -15.79 -21.41 -10.36
N LEU A 397 -15.10 -22.12 -9.47
CA LEU A 397 -13.71 -22.52 -9.66
C LEU A 397 -13.53 -23.51 -10.83
N ASP A 398 -14.38 -24.53 -10.91
CA ASP A 398 -14.35 -25.51 -12.01
C ASP A 398 -14.65 -24.83 -13.35
N THR A 399 -15.58 -23.87 -13.37
CA THR A 399 -15.91 -23.11 -14.59
C THR A 399 -14.78 -22.16 -14.98
N ALA A 400 -14.13 -21.51 -14.00
CA ALA A 400 -12.94 -20.71 -14.25
C ALA A 400 -11.80 -21.57 -14.81
N GLU A 401 -11.54 -22.75 -14.23
CA GLU A 401 -10.53 -23.68 -14.73
C GLU A 401 -10.88 -24.16 -16.14
N ASN A 402 -12.09 -24.64 -16.38
CA ASN A 402 -12.49 -25.17 -17.70
C ASN A 402 -12.50 -24.11 -18.82
N SER A 403 -12.62 -22.83 -18.46
CA SER A 403 -12.60 -21.70 -19.41
C SER A 403 -11.26 -20.96 -19.46
N CYS A 404 -10.24 -21.42 -18.73
CA CYS A 404 -8.98 -20.71 -18.53
C CYS A 404 -9.17 -19.25 -18.07
N GLY A 405 -10.14 -19.01 -17.19
CA GLY A 405 -10.48 -17.71 -16.61
C GLY A 405 -11.36 -16.81 -17.48
N ALA A 406 -11.88 -17.31 -18.61
CA ALA A 406 -12.69 -16.51 -19.53
C ALA A 406 -14.18 -16.46 -19.17
N ALA A 407 -14.67 -17.41 -18.37
CA ALA A 407 -16.08 -17.48 -18.00
C ALA A 407 -16.48 -16.40 -16.96
N PRO A 408 -17.75 -15.94 -16.97
CA PRO A 408 -18.27 -14.98 -15.99
C PRO A 408 -18.02 -15.35 -14.53
N GLU A 409 -18.13 -16.63 -14.20
CA GLU A 409 -17.95 -17.20 -12.86
C GLU A 409 -16.54 -16.95 -12.30
N THR A 410 -15.54 -16.73 -13.17
CA THR A 410 -14.16 -16.41 -12.77
C THR A 410 -14.12 -15.20 -11.83
N ALA A 411 -14.95 -14.18 -12.07
CA ALA A 411 -14.98 -12.99 -11.24
C ALA A 411 -15.57 -13.23 -9.82
N ALA A 412 -16.37 -14.28 -9.66
CA ALA A 412 -16.97 -14.65 -8.38
C ALA A 412 -16.12 -15.65 -7.59
N ALA A 413 -15.29 -16.45 -8.27
CA ALA A 413 -14.61 -17.62 -7.71
C ALA A 413 -13.83 -17.34 -6.42
N GLY A 414 -13.01 -16.28 -6.40
CA GLY A 414 -12.21 -15.92 -5.22
C GLY A 414 -13.05 -15.49 -4.01
N LEU A 415 -14.08 -14.68 -4.23
CA LEU A 415 -14.98 -14.21 -3.18
C LEU A 415 -15.80 -15.37 -2.57
N LEU A 416 -16.38 -16.21 -3.44
CA LEU A 416 -17.19 -17.35 -3.03
C LEU A 416 -16.35 -18.37 -2.25
N LEU A 417 -15.14 -18.69 -2.72
CA LEU A 417 -14.20 -19.55 -2.00
C LEU A 417 -13.91 -19.01 -0.59
N ASN A 418 -13.55 -17.73 -0.48
CA ASN A 418 -13.21 -17.12 0.80
C ASN A 418 -14.40 -17.15 1.79
N HIS A 419 -15.62 -16.93 1.32
CA HIS A 419 -16.80 -17.01 2.18
C HIS A 419 -17.26 -18.43 2.50
N ALA A 420 -17.10 -19.40 1.60
CA ALA A 420 -17.37 -20.82 1.88
C ALA A 420 -16.45 -21.33 3.02
N VAL A 421 -15.17 -20.98 2.93
CA VAL A 421 -14.17 -21.25 3.98
C VAL A 421 -14.55 -20.54 5.28
N ARG A 422 -14.92 -19.26 5.24
CA ARG A 422 -15.37 -18.50 6.43
C ARG A 422 -16.51 -19.20 7.15
N LEU A 423 -17.58 -19.58 6.44
CA LEU A 423 -18.75 -20.17 7.09
C LEU A 423 -18.44 -21.52 7.71
N SER A 424 -17.61 -22.33 7.06
CA SER A 424 -17.11 -23.60 7.61
C SER A 424 -16.28 -23.37 8.88
N ALA A 425 -15.41 -22.36 8.87
CA ALA A 425 -14.63 -21.97 10.04
C ALA A 425 -15.51 -21.53 11.21
N LEU A 426 -16.49 -20.64 10.96
CA LEU A 426 -17.44 -20.16 11.98
C LEU A 426 -18.33 -21.29 12.53
N ALA A 427 -18.60 -22.33 11.75
CA ALA A 427 -19.34 -23.53 12.18
C ALA A 427 -18.46 -24.57 12.91
N GLY A 428 -17.14 -24.33 13.03
CA GLY A 428 -16.19 -25.31 13.56
C GLY A 428 -15.96 -26.53 12.66
N LYS A 429 -16.35 -26.44 11.37
CA LYS A 429 -16.20 -27.51 10.36
C LYS A 429 -14.88 -27.35 9.61
N TYR A 430 -13.75 -27.41 10.32
CA TYR A 430 -12.43 -27.19 9.72
C TYR A 430 -12.07 -28.23 8.66
N ASP A 431 -12.44 -29.49 8.85
CA ASP A 431 -12.20 -30.55 7.85
C ASP A 431 -12.91 -30.27 6.52
N GLU A 432 -14.11 -29.70 6.56
CA GLU A 432 -14.86 -29.27 5.36
C GLU A 432 -14.11 -28.14 4.63
N ALA A 433 -13.60 -27.17 5.38
CA ALA A 433 -12.81 -26.07 4.83
C ALA A 433 -11.48 -26.54 4.21
N GLU A 434 -10.77 -27.42 4.91
CA GLU A 434 -9.52 -28.04 4.47
C GLU A 434 -9.72 -28.85 3.19
N GLN A 435 -10.76 -29.69 3.14
CA GLN A 435 -11.07 -30.48 1.94
C GLN A 435 -11.45 -29.59 0.75
N GLY A 436 -12.25 -28.54 1.00
CA GLY A 436 -12.62 -27.58 -0.03
C GLY A 436 -11.42 -26.83 -0.62
N LEU A 437 -10.49 -26.37 0.23
CA LEU A 437 -9.24 -25.75 -0.22
C LEU A 437 -8.32 -26.77 -0.93
N ALA A 438 -8.19 -27.99 -0.42
CA ALA A 438 -7.38 -29.04 -1.03
C ALA A 438 -7.83 -29.35 -2.48
N ALA A 439 -9.13 -29.27 -2.75
CA ALA A 439 -9.73 -29.53 -4.06
C ALA A 439 -9.71 -28.33 -5.02
N ALA A 440 -9.35 -27.13 -4.57
CA ALA A 440 -9.36 -25.94 -5.43
C ALA A 440 -8.25 -25.99 -6.50
N PRO A 441 -8.54 -25.69 -7.79
CA PRO A 441 -7.57 -25.81 -8.88
C PRO A 441 -6.52 -24.69 -8.93
N ALA A 442 -6.85 -23.46 -8.49
CA ALA A 442 -5.98 -22.27 -8.60
C ALA A 442 -5.12 -21.99 -7.35
N LYS A 443 -4.35 -22.97 -6.89
CA LYS A 443 -3.58 -22.89 -5.62
C LYS A 443 -2.48 -21.83 -5.58
N THR A 444 -2.04 -21.34 -6.75
CA THR A 444 -1.03 -20.27 -6.88
C THR A 444 -1.61 -18.86 -6.74
N SER A 445 -2.94 -18.72 -6.81
CA SER A 445 -3.64 -17.43 -6.72
C SER A 445 -3.52 -16.80 -5.32
N LYS A 446 -3.47 -15.47 -5.27
CA LYS A 446 -3.59 -14.67 -4.05
C LYS A 446 -4.94 -14.89 -3.37
N ALA A 447 -6.01 -15.10 -4.14
CA ALA A 447 -7.33 -15.42 -3.62
C ALA A 447 -7.32 -16.72 -2.80
N TYR A 448 -6.70 -17.79 -3.33
CA TYR A 448 -6.52 -19.05 -2.61
C TYR A 448 -5.66 -18.86 -1.35
N ALA A 449 -4.49 -18.22 -1.50
CA ALA A 449 -3.58 -17.98 -0.38
C ALA A 449 -4.24 -17.13 0.73
N GLY A 450 -5.06 -16.15 0.35
CA GLY A 450 -5.84 -15.33 1.27
C GLY A 450 -6.90 -16.12 2.02
N ALA A 451 -7.68 -16.97 1.33
CA ALA A 451 -8.67 -17.83 1.98
C ALA A 451 -8.02 -18.83 2.96
N LEU A 452 -6.90 -19.44 2.55
CA LEU A 452 -6.11 -20.33 3.40
C LEU A 452 -5.54 -19.60 4.61
N TYR A 453 -4.96 -18.41 4.42
CA TYR A 453 -4.43 -17.59 5.50
C TYR A 453 -5.53 -17.19 6.48
N ASN A 454 -6.70 -16.75 6.00
CA ASN A 454 -7.80 -16.34 6.86
C ASN A 454 -8.34 -17.50 7.71
N LEU A 455 -8.42 -18.72 7.17
CA LEU A 455 -8.76 -19.91 7.94
C LEU A 455 -7.71 -20.19 9.04
N ALA A 456 -6.43 -20.15 8.67
CA ALA A 456 -5.34 -20.43 9.57
C ALA A 456 -5.25 -19.36 10.69
N GLN A 457 -5.45 -18.09 10.33
CA GLN A 457 -5.56 -16.96 11.26
C GLN A 457 -6.74 -17.13 12.22
N TYR A 458 -7.91 -17.54 11.71
CA TYR A 458 -9.09 -17.79 12.53
C TYR A 458 -8.82 -18.89 13.57
N GLN A 459 -8.32 -20.05 13.14
CA GLN A 459 -7.99 -21.18 14.04
C GLN A 459 -6.98 -20.75 15.12
N ALA A 460 -5.94 -20.00 14.72
CA ALA A 460 -4.94 -19.48 15.65
C ALA A 460 -5.55 -18.50 16.67
N ALA A 461 -6.49 -17.64 16.24
CA ALA A 461 -7.21 -16.72 17.12
C ALA A 461 -8.15 -17.45 18.09
N GLN A 462 -8.72 -18.60 17.69
CA GLN A 462 -9.49 -19.46 18.59
C GLN A 462 -8.61 -20.21 19.61
N GLY A 463 -7.29 -20.13 19.49
CA GLY A 463 -6.33 -20.85 20.34
C GLY A 463 -6.21 -22.33 20.00
N ASP A 464 -6.78 -22.78 18.87
CA ASP A 464 -6.71 -24.17 18.42
C ASP A 464 -5.45 -24.40 17.57
N THR A 465 -4.30 -24.43 18.25
CA THR A 465 -3.01 -24.65 17.58
C THR A 465 -2.92 -26.03 16.94
N ALA A 466 -3.71 -27.01 17.37
CA ALA A 466 -3.70 -28.35 16.79
C ALA A 466 -4.33 -28.34 15.39
N ALA A 467 -5.51 -27.70 15.26
CA ALA A 467 -6.13 -27.49 13.95
C ALA A 467 -5.23 -26.65 13.03
N SER A 468 -4.63 -25.57 13.53
CA SER A 468 -3.70 -24.75 12.72
C SER A 468 -2.47 -25.53 12.23
N ARG A 469 -1.92 -26.43 13.05
CA ARG A 469 -0.79 -27.30 12.64
C ARG A 469 -1.22 -28.35 11.61
N LYS A 470 -2.39 -28.96 11.79
CA LYS A 470 -2.97 -29.87 10.79
C LYS A 470 -3.13 -29.16 9.44
N LEU A 471 -3.66 -27.94 9.45
CA LEU A 471 -3.81 -27.11 8.26
C LEU A 471 -2.46 -26.76 7.63
N ARG A 472 -1.45 -26.41 8.44
CA ARG A 472 -0.07 -26.19 7.97
C ARG A 472 0.44 -27.42 7.22
N ASP A 473 0.37 -28.58 7.86
CA ASP A 473 0.94 -29.82 7.32
C ASP A 473 0.20 -30.30 6.05
N ALA A 474 -1.10 -29.98 5.95
CA ALA A 474 -1.91 -30.38 4.80
C ALA A 474 -1.80 -29.42 3.61
N LEU A 475 -1.80 -28.09 3.84
CA LEU A 475 -2.03 -27.10 2.78
C LEU A 475 -1.00 -25.96 2.71
N ILE A 476 -0.24 -25.69 3.77
CA ILE A 476 0.81 -24.65 3.76
C ILE A 476 2.14 -25.29 3.38
N THR A 477 2.21 -25.81 2.16
CA THR A 477 3.36 -26.60 1.71
C THR A 477 4.58 -25.73 1.40
N PRO A 478 5.81 -26.30 1.38
CA PRO A 478 7.00 -25.58 0.94
C PRO A 478 6.85 -24.96 -0.45
N GLU A 479 6.14 -25.62 -1.37
CA GLU A 479 5.90 -25.12 -2.73
C GLU A 479 5.07 -23.83 -2.71
N LEU A 480 3.99 -23.78 -1.90
CA LEU A 480 3.19 -22.57 -1.72
C LEU A 480 4.05 -21.43 -1.19
N LEU A 481 4.85 -21.68 -0.15
CA LEU A 481 5.68 -20.66 0.49
C LEU A 481 6.82 -20.18 -0.42
N ASN A 482 7.43 -21.08 -1.19
CA ASN A 482 8.48 -20.75 -2.15
C ASN A 482 7.95 -19.92 -3.33
N GLY A 483 6.68 -20.15 -3.72
CA GLY A 483 5.96 -19.33 -4.69
C GLY A 483 5.72 -17.88 -4.23
N MET A 484 5.96 -17.56 -2.95
CA MET A 484 5.83 -16.20 -2.38
C MET A 484 7.19 -15.47 -2.24
N SER A 485 8.21 -15.87 -3.00
CA SER A 485 9.56 -15.31 -2.90
C SER A 485 9.73 -13.93 -3.54
N GLY A 486 8.84 -13.53 -4.46
CA GLY A 486 8.85 -12.21 -5.10
C GLY A 486 8.47 -11.07 -4.15
N ASP A 487 8.95 -9.86 -4.45
CA ASP A 487 8.68 -8.65 -3.65
C ASP A 487 7.18 -8.34 -3.57
N ASP A 488 6.41 -8.68 -4.62
CA ASP A 488 4.95 -8.50 -4.68
C ASP A 488 4.18 -9.46 -3.74
N ARG A 489 4.84 -10.51 -3.24
CA ARG A 489 4.30 -11.51 -2.31
C ARG A 489 4.95 -11.47 -0.92
N MET A 490 5.87 -10.52 -0.68
CA MET A 490 6.60 -10.41 0.59
C MET A 490 5.65 -10.29 1.80
N VAL A 491 4.56 -9.54 1.66
CA VAL A 491 3.57 -9.35 2.73
C VAL A 491 2.87 -10.67 3.09
N ASP A 492 2.47 -11.46 2.10
CA ASP A 492 1.85 -12.78 2.31
C ASP A 492 2.83 -13.73 3.00
N ARG A 493 4.08 -13.79 2.50
CA ARG A 493 5.14 -14.62 3.08
C ARG A 493 5.36 -14.29 4.56
N ASN A 494 5.47 -13.00 4.88
CA ASN A 494 5.68 -12.54 6.26
C ASN A 494 4.49 -12.87 7.16
N ARG A 495 3.25 -12.76 6.64
CA ARG A 495 2.03 -13.15 7.36
C ARG A 495 2.00 -14.64 7.68
N PHE A 496 2.29 -15.50 6.70
CA PHE A 496 2.40 -16.95 6.92
C PHE A 496 3.54 -17.27 7.90
N SER A 497 4.72 -16.68 7.73
CA SER A 497 5.86 -16.83 8.64
C SER A 497 5.47 -16.51 10.10
N ALA A 498 4.83 -15.37 10.35
CA ALA A 498 4.41 -14.96 11.68
C ALA A 498 3.35 -15.89 12.28
N LEU A 499 2.42 -16.39 11.45
CA LEU A 499 1.40 -17.36 11.86
C LEU A 499 2.02 -18.69 12.25
N LEU A 500 2.90 -19.24 11.39
CA LEU A 500 3.59 -20.50 11.62
C LEU A 500 4.49 -20.43 12.86
N ALA A 501 5.16 -19.29 13.08
CA ALA A 501 5.94 -19.06 14.28
C ALA A 501 5.05 -19.08 15.53
N TYR A 502 3.91 -18.38 15.49
CA TYR A 502 2.97 -18.31 16.61
C TYR A 502 2.36 -19.65 17.02
N VAL A 503 2.07 -20.53 16.05
CA VAL A 503 1.48 -21.85 16.32
C VAL A 503 2.52 -22.96 16.46
N ALA A 504 3.82 -22.67 16.42
CA ALA A 504 4.88 -23.67 16.47
C ALA A 504 4.78 -24.59 17.70
N GLU A 505 4.98 -25.89 17.49
CA GLU A 505 4.98 -26.93 18.52
C GLU A 505 6.33 -27.04 19.24
N ASP A 506 7.43 -26.80 18.54
CA ASP A 506 8.77 -26.80 19.10
C ASP A 506 9.68 -25.72 18.49
N GLN A 507 10.91 -25.62 19.01
CA GLN A 507 11.87 -24.60 18.61
C GLN A 507 12.32 -24.74 17.14
N ALA A 508 12.32 -25.95 16.58
CA ALA A 508 12.72 -26.19 15.20
C ALA A 508 11.67 -25.65 14.21
N GLN A 509 10.37 -25.91 14.40
CA GLN A 509 9.36 -25.33 13.50
C GLN A 509 9.21 -23.82 13.72
N TRP A 510 9.38 -23.34 14.96
CA TRP A 510 9.46 -21.89 15.19
C TRP A 510 10.60 -21.26 14.39
N LYS A 511 11.79 -21.88 14.41
CA LYS A 511 12.95 -21.38 13.66
C LYS A 511 12.73 -21.42 12.16
N ASP A 512 12.20 -22.54 11.63
CA ASP A 512 11.86 -22.64 10.20
C ASP A 512 10.88 -21.55 9.77
N ALA A 513 9.85 -21.28 10.60
CA ALA A 513 8.88 -20.24 10.34
C ALA A 513 9.52 -18.85 10.33
N VAL A 514 10.34 -18.51 11.33
CA VAL A 514 11.00 -17.20 11.44
C VAL A 514 11.98 -16.94 10.30
N LEU A 515 12.70 -17.96 9.83
CA LEU A 515 13.63 -17.84 8.70
C LEU A 515 12.95 -17.51 7.37
N ARG A 516 11.64 -17.72 7.25
CA ARG A 516 10.85 -17.36 6.06
C ARG A 516 10.46 -15.88 6.03
N ASN A 517 10.63 -15.16 7.13
CA ASN A 517 10.38 -13.72 7.17
C ASN A 517 11.42 -12.96 6.35
N SER A 518 11.06 -11.84 5.71
CA SER A 518 12.04 -10.93 5.08
C SER A 518 13.08 -10.41 6.06
N ASP A 519 12.69 -10.23 7.32
CA ASP A 519 13.57 -9.84 8.42
C ASP A 519 13.43 -10.82 9.59
N PRO A 520 14.16 -11.95 9.59
CA PRO A 520 14.05 -12.95 10.65
C PRO A 520 14.27 -12.36 12.04
N GLY A 521 15.23 -11.44 12.20
CA GLY A 521 15.52 -10.78 13.48
C GLY A 521 14.42 -9.87 14.01
N SER A 522 13.34 -9.63 13.25
CA SER A 522 12.19 -8.84 13.67
C SER A 522 11.28 -9.56 14.67
N ASP A 523 11.39 -10.89 14.83
CA ASP A 523 10.54 -11.64 15.76
C ASP A 523 10.82 -11.27 17.22
N ILE A 524 9.78 -10.85 17.95
CA ILE A 524 9.93 -10.33 19.31
C ILE A 524 10.38 -11.39 20.33
N THR A 525 10.20 -12.69 20.03
CA THR A 525 10.58 -13.76 20.95
C THR A 525 12.10 -13.83 21.16
N PHE A 526 12.91 -13.33 20.23
CA PHE A 526 14.37 -13.23 20.42
C PHE A 526 14.75 -12.37 21.63
N ASN A 527 13.96 -11.34 21.97
CA ASN A 527 14.25 -10.49 23.12
C ASN A 527 14.15 -11.24 24.45
N PHE A 528 13.37 -12.33 24.48
CA PHE A 528 13.09 -13.13 25.67
C PHE A 528 14.09 -14.28 25.90
N LEU A 529 14.86 -14.64 24.87
CA LEU A 529 15.83 -15.71 24.96
C LEU A 529 16.98 -15.37 25.91
N PRO A 530 17.54 -16.34 26.65
CA PRO A 530 18.73 -16.11 27.46
C PRO A 530 19.96 -15.86 26.59
N THR A 531 20.95 -15.16 27.15
CA THR A 531 22.23 -14.82 26.49
C THR A 531 22.92 -16.03 25.88
N LYS A 532 22.88 -17.20 26.54
CA LYS A 532 23.43 -18.46 26.00
C LYS A 532 22.76 -18.87 24.68
N SER A 533 21.44 -18.73 24.59
CA SER A 533 20.70 -19.06 23.36
C SER A 533 21.02 -18.09 22.23
N LEU A 534 21.20 -16.81 22.53
CA LEU A 534 21.64 -15.82 21.53
C LEU A 534 23.04 -16.14 21.00
N TRP A 535 23.97 -16.59 21.85
CA TRP A 535 25.28 -17.07 21.39
C TRP A 535 25.20 -18.30 20.49
N ALA A 536 24.30 -19.24 20.79
CA ALA A 536 24.07 -20.41 19.94
C ALA A 536 23.47 -20.02 18.58
N LEU A 537 22.53 -19.07 18.56
CA LEU A 537 21.97 -18.54 17.31
C LEU A 537 23.02 -17.81 16.45
N ALA A 538 24.01 -17.17 17.07
CA ALA A 538 25.14 -16.57 16.33
C ALA A 538 26.03 -17.62 15.61
N ASP A 539 25.97 -18.90 16.00
CA ASP A 539 26.67 -20.00 15.32
C ASP A 539 25.81 -20.69 14.25
N ASP A 540 24.50 -20.46 14.26
CA ASP A 540 23.56 -21.13 13.38
C ASP A 540 23.65 -20.58 11.96
N GLN A 541 24.17 -21.38 11.03
CA GLN A 541 24.38 -20.99 9.63
C GLN A 541 23.08 -20.82 8.84
N SER A 542 21.93 -21.20 9.40
CA SER A 542 20.64 -20.95 8.76
C SER A 542 20.26 -19.46 8.78
N PHE A 543 20.81 -18.69 9.71
CA PHE A 543 20.65 -17.23 9.76
C PHE A 543 21.67 -16.51 8.90
N THR A 544 21.28 -15.34 8.37
CA THR A 544 22.18 -14.51 7.57
C THR A 544 23.38 -14.03 8.39
N PRO A 545 24.52 -13.66 7.76
CA PRO A 545 25.64 -13.07 8.49
C PRO A 545 25.24 -11.85 9.32
N ARG A 546 24.30 -11.02 8.84
CA ARG A 546 23.79 -9.85 9.57
C ARG A 546 22.98 -10.23 10.80
N ASP A 547 22.15 -11.27 10.72
CA ASP A 547 21.41 -11.80 11.87
C ASP A 547 22.34 -12.37 12.94
N ARG A 548 23.31 -13.19 12.52
CA ARG A 548 24.30 -13.78 13.43
C ARG A 548 25.13 -12.71 14.13
N ALA A 549 25.51 -11.65 13.41
CA ALA A 549 26.19 -10.48 13.96
C ALA A 549 25.33 -9.75 15.01
N LEU A 550 24.03 -9.58 14.73
CA LEU A 550 23.06 -9.00 15.67
C LEU A 550 22.91 -9.85 16.93
N PHE A 551 22.74 -11.17 16.82
CA PHE A 551 22.62 -12.05 17.97
C PHE A 551 23.88 -12.02 18.85
N ALA A 552 25.08 -12.09 18.23
CA ALA A 552 26.34 -11.98 18.93
C ALA A 552 26.49 -10.64 19.68
N ARG A 553 26.08 -9.53 19.04
CA ARG A 553 26.14 -8.19 19.64
C ARG A 553 25.18 -8.04 20.81
N ALA A 554 23.95 -8.55 20.68
CA ALA A 554 22.97 -8.55 21.78
C ALA A 554 23.45 -9.40 22.95
N ALA A 555 23.94 -10.62 22.68
CA ALA A 555 24.48 -11.52 23.69
C ALA A 555 25.68 -10.92 24.44
N TRP A 556 26.65 -10.37 23.70
CA TRP A 556 27.82 -9.74 24.27
C TRP A 556 27.46 -8.50 25.11
N THR A 557 26.53 -7.67 24.65
CA THR A 557 26.08 -6.48 25.37
C THR A 557 25.38 -6.85 26.68
N ARG A 558 24.58 -7.93 26.70
CA ARG A 558 23.97 -8.46 27.93
C ARG A 558 25.02 -8.93 28.93
N ASP A 559 26.01 -9.71 28.49
CA ASP A 559 27.12 -10.13 29.36
C ASP A 559 27.90 -8.91 29.89
N TYR A 560 28.14 -7.90 29.05
CA TYR A 560 28.79 -6.66 29.47
C TYR A 560 27.98 -5.92 30.52
N GLY A 561 26.68 -5.71 30.30
CA GLY A 561 25.77 -5.01 31.20
C GLY A 561 25.63 -5.70 32.56
N LEU A 562 25.58 -7.03 32.56
CA LEU A 562 25.50 -7.87 33.76
C LEU A 562 26.84 -8.09 34.48
N VAL A 563 27.92 -7.44 34.02
CA VAL A 563 29.27 -7.58 34.61
C VAL A 563 29.78 -9.03 34.55
N ARG A 564 29.39 -9.78 33.51
CA ARG A 564 29.94 -11.11 33.23
C ARG A 564 31.24 -11.00 32.44
N LYS A 565 31.94 -12.13 32.27
CA LYS A 565 33.17 -12.19 31.47
C LYS A 565 32.83 -11.99 29.99
N VAL A 566 33.49 -11.01 29.35
CA VAL A 566 33.24 -10.58 27.96
C VAL A 566 34.49 -10.61 27.08
N ASP A 567 35.61 -11.12 27.60
CA ASP A 567 36.87 -11.28 26.87
C ASP A 567 37.07 -12.72 26.40
N GLY A 568 38.22 -12.99 25.77
CA GLY A 568 38.52 -14.31 25.21
C GLY A 568 37.61 -14.65 24.02
N GLU A 569 37.01 -15.83 24.08
CA GLU A 569 36.21 -16.41 22.98
C GLU A 569 35.04 -15.53 22.55
N HIS A 570 34.25 -15.00 23.49
CA HIS A 570 33.08 -14.17 23.17
C HIS A 570 33.47 -12.85 22.48
N LEU A 571 34.60 -12.23 22.85
CA LEU A 571 35.10 -11.04 22.18
C LEU A 571 35.62 -11.37 20.77
N ALA A 572 36.36 -12.46 20.64
CA ALA A 572 36.86 -12.92 19.35
C ALA A 572 35.69 -13.19 18.39
N LYS A 573 34.63 -13.85 18.89
CA LYS A 573 33.41 -14.12 18.12
C LYS A 573 32.62 -12.87 17.76
N LEU A 574 32.44 -11.92 18.70
CA LEU A 574 31.82 -10.63 18.39
C LEU A 574 32.54 -9.95 17.22
N HIS A 575 33.87 -9.85 17.28
CA HIS A 575 34.68 -9.22 16.26
C HIS A 575 34.69 -9.97 14.92
N ALA A 576 34.66 -11.31 14.94
CA ALA A 576 34.59 -12.12 13.73
C ALA A 576 33.27 -11.89 12.97
N LEU A 577 32.16 -11.73 13.70
CA LEU A 577 30.84 -11.50 13.10
C LEU A 577 30.52 -10.02 12.84
N ASN A 578 31.15 -9.10 13.57
CA ASN A 578 30.97 -7.64 13.45
C ASN A 578 32.32 -6.98 13.09
N PRO A 579 32.80 -7.10 11.83
CA PRO A 579 34.12 -6.60 11.44
C PRO A 579 34.25 -5.08 11.59
N GLU A 580 33.17 -4.31 11.46
CA GLU A 580 33.18 -2.86 11.69
C GLU A 580 33.44 -2.51 13.16
N ILE A 581 32.83 -3.24 14.10
CA ILE A 581 33.15 -3.09 15.53
C ILE A 581 34.60 -3.47 15.79
N LYS A 582 35.11 -4.53 15.14
CA LYS A 582 36.52 -4.90 15.24
C LYS A 582 37.44 -3.79 14.73
N ALA A 583 37.11 -3.17 13.58
CA ALA A 583 37.89 -2.07 13.04
C ALA A 583 37.94 -0.89 14.03
N ILE A 584 36.81 -0.55 14.66
CA ILE A 584 36.76 0.47 15.72
C ILE A 584 37.63 0.04 16.92
N PHE A 585 37.57 -1.23 17.33
CA PHE A 585 38.37 -1.78 18.42
C PHE A 585 39.87 -1.70 18.15
N ASP A 586 40.31 -2.08 16.95
CA ASP A 586 41.71 -2.01 16.54
C ASP A 586 42.18 -0.56 16.45
N GLN A 587 41.35 0.33 15.87
CA GLN A 587 41.66 1.76 15.75
C GLN A 587 41.85 2.43 17.13
N VAL A 588 41.06 2.05 18.13
CA VAL A 588 41.26 2.54 19.50
C VAL A 588 42.67 2.21 20.03
N LYS A 589 43.23 1.04 19.69
CA LYS A 589 44.59 0.67 20.10
C LYS A 589 45.66 1.44 19.35
N VAL A 590 45.41 1.74 18.07
CA VAL A 590 46.29 2.58 17.25
C VAL A 590 46.34 3.99 17.80
N ASP A 591 45.17 4.57 18.09
CA ASP A 591 45.06 5.94 18.63
C ASP A 591 45.68 6.04 20.04
N TYR A 592 45.55 4.98 20.83
CA TYR A 592 46.03 4.95 22.21
C TYR A 592 46.84 3.68 22.53
N PRO A 593 48.13 3.61 22.15
CA PRO A 593 48.95 2.40 22.33
C PRO A 593 49.06 1.94 23.80
N ALA A 594 48.99 2.86 24.75
CA ALA A 594 49.06 2.58 26.19
C ALA A 594 47.72 2.14 26.82
N ILE A 595 46.64 2.06 26.04
CA ILE A 595 45.32 1.71 26.57
C ILE A 595 45.30 0.27 27.09
N SER A 596 44.65 0.08 28.25
CA SER A 596 44.41 -1.25 28.82
C SER A 596 43.33 -1.99 28.03
N PRO A 597 43.34 -3.34 28.00
CA PRO A 597 42.29 -4.10 27.29
C PRO A 597 40.86 -3.78 27.77
N ARG A 598 40.69 -3.48 29.07
CA ARG A 598 39.40 -3.08 29.63
C ARG A 598 38.93 -1.73 29.06
N ASN A 599 39.82 -0.75 29.01
CA ASN A 599 39.50 0.59 28.54
C ASN A 599 39.35 0.65 27.03
N GLN A 600 40.08 -0.20 26.29
CA GLN A 600 39.89 -0.40 24.86
C GLN A 600 38.45 -0.81 24.57
N ARG A 601 37.94 -1.84 25.25
CA ARG A 601 36.52 -2.26 25.11
C ARG A 601 35.54 -1.15 25.45
N LEU A 602 35.76 -0.42 26.55
CA LEU A 602 34.91 0.71 26.94
C LEU A 602 34.86 1.78 25.83
N LEU A 603 36.02 2.19 25.34
CA LEU A 603 36.10 3.23 24.31
C LEU A 603 35.55 2.76 22.97
N THR A 604 35.68 1.47 22.62
CA THR A 604 35.00 0.87 21.46
C THR A 604 33.49 1.01 21.57
N ILE A 605 32.88 0.64 22.71
CA ILE A 605 31.42 0.79 22.91
C ILE A 605 31.01 2.27 22.81
N LEU A 606 31.79 3.18 23.40
CA LEU A 606 31.52 4.63 23.34
C LEU A 606 31.61 5.21 21.91
N ARG A 607 32.51 4.67 21.08
CA ARG A 607 32.63 5.01 19.66
C ARG A 607 31.55 4.35 18.80
N SER A 608 30.93 3.26 19.28
CA SER A 608 29.96 2.48 18.51
C SER A 608 28.57 2.41 19.16
N PRO A 609 27.67 3.37 18.84
CA PRO A 609 26.36 3.47 19.47
C PRO A 609 25.51 2.20 19.49
N PRO A 610 25.40 1.37 18.44
CA PRO A 610 24.44 0.25 18.36
C PRO A 610 24.73 -0.99 19.24
N HIS A 611 25.24 -0.80 20.46
CA HIS A 611 25.34 -1.85 21.48
C HIS A 611 24.04 -1.93 22.29
N ASN A 612 23.10 -2.76 21.81
CA ASN A 612 21.82 -2.99 22.47
C ASN A 612 21.71 -4.42 23.08
N ILE A 613 20.82 -4.61 24.05
CA ILE A 613 20.47 -5.92 24.62
C ILE A 613 19.30 -6.61 23.91
N LEU A 614 18.59 -5.87 23.06
CA LEU A 614 17.45 -6.34 22.29
C LEU A 614 17.90 -6.74 20.88
N VAL A 615 17.15 -7.67 20.28
CA VAL A 615 17.31 -8.12 18.90
C VAL A 615 16.25 -7.47 18.01
N SER A 616 15.01 -7.44 18.50
CA SER A 616 13.84 -6.88 17.80
C SER A 616 13.32 -5.63 18.52
N MET A 617 12.81 -4.66 17.77
CA MET A 617 12.23 -3.43 18.30
C MET A 617 10.83 -3.69 18.87
N PRO A 618 10.60 -3.53 20.18
CA PRO A 618 9.29 -3.75 20.79
C PRO A 618 8.35 -2.57 20.51
N GLY A 619 7.16 -2.89 19.98
CA GLY A 619 6.06 -1.93 19.89
C GLY A 619 6.10 -0.95 18.72
N GLY A 620 6.94 -1.17 17.70
CA GLY A 620 6.89 -0.43 16.44
C GLY A 620 5.58 -0.61 15.67
N TRP A 621 5.33 0.26 14.68
CA TRP A 621 4.24 0.09 13.70
C TRP A 621 4.44 -1.17 12.85
N GLN A 622 5.69 -1.57 12.66
CA GLN A 622 6.11 -2.83 12.05
C GLN A 622 7.12 -3.50 12.99
N ASN A 623 7.15 -4.83 12.94
CA ASN A 623 8.20 -5.58 13.60
C ASN A 623 9.49 -5.38 12.79
N GLU A 624 10.56 -4.94 13.45
CA GLU A 624 11.85 -4.66 12.82
C GLU A 624 12.98 -5.18 13.72
N SER A 625 14.02 -5.74 13.10
CA SER A 625 15.27 -6.02 13.80
C SER A 625 16.03 -4.74 14.14
N ILE A 626 16.85 -4.78 15.19
CA ILE A 626 17.72 -3.68 15.62
C ILE A 626 19.08 -3.79 14.90
N ARG A 627 19.03 -4.01 13.58
CA ARG A 627 20.22 -3.96 12.73
C ARG A 627 20.59 -2.49 12.50
N PRO A 628 21.85 -2.09 12.74
CA PRO A 628 22.27 -0.74 12.46
C PRO A 628 22.56 -0.55 10.98
N ASP A 629 22.25 0.63 10.46
CA ASP A 629 22.74 1.09 9.17
C ASP A 629 24.20 1.57 9.25
N SER A 630 24.63 2.02 10.45
CA SER A 630 25.99 2.46 10.73
C SER A 630 26.36 2.15 12.18
N PHE A 631 27.61 1.74 12.40
CA PHE A 631 28.16 1.51 13.74
C PHE A 631 28.74 2.76 14.40
N THR A 632 28.86 3.88 13.71
CA THR A 632 29.49 5.11 14.26
C THR A 632 28.52 6.29 14.35
N GLU A 633 27.39 6.22 13.64
CA GLU A 633 26.35 7.24 13.65
C GLU A 633 25.40 7.07 14.83
N ILE A 634 24.80 8.20 15.23
CA ILE A 634 23.78 8.26 16.26
C ILE A 634 22.42 8.15 15.60
N ASP A 635 21.59 7.21 16.05
CA ASP A 635 20.16 7.25 15.73
C ASP A 635 19.50 8.35 16.56
N GLY A 636 19.14 9.45 15.88
CA GLY A 636 18.45 10.58 16.48
C GLY A 636 16.94 10.39 16.65
N TRP A 637 16.37 9.39 15.98
CA TRP A 637 14.92 9.13 15.93
C TRP A 637 14.48 8.14 17.01
N ASN A 638 15.20 7.03 17.18
CA ASN A 638 15.00 6.07 18.26
C ASN A 638 16.28 5.79 19.06
N PRO A 639 16.79 6.77 19.82
CA PRO A 639 18.01 6.62 20.61
C PRO A 639 17.93 5.57 21.73
N ASN A 640 16.72 5.20 22.16
CA ASN A 640 16.51 4.27 23.26
C ASN A 640 16.70 2.80 22.84
N ASP A 641 16.28 2.44 21.62
CA ASP A 641 16.39 1.06 21.13
C ASP A 641 17.54 0.86 20.13
N LYS A 642 18.00 1.91 19.43
CA LYS A 642 18.98 1.74 18.33
C LYS A 642 20.41 2.21 18.65
N ASN A 643 20.61 2.96 19.74
CA ASN A 643 21.93 3.29 20.25
C ASN A 643 22.31 2.34 21.41
N TRP A 644 22.80 2.88 22.53
CA TRP A 644 23.17 2.10 23.72
C TRP A 644 21.94 1.65 24.49
N TRP A 645 22.05 0.49 25.13
CA TRP A 645 20.94 -0.17 25.79
C TRP A 645 20.20 0.67 26.85
N CYS A 646 18.88 0.55 26.85
CA CYS A 646 18.06 0.66 28.04
C CYS A 646 18.07 -0.66 28.83
N PRO A 647 17.81 -0.65 30.15
CA PRO A 647 17.48 -1.84 30.93
C PRO A 647 16.29 -2.57 30.29
N TYR A 648 16.23 -3.90 30.47
CA TYR A 648 15.12 -4.68 29.92
C TYR A 648 13.80 -4.29 30.61
N GLU A 649 12.74 -4.10 29.83
CA GLU A 649 11.46 -3.57 30.33
C GLU A 649 10.36 -4.64 30.22
N PRO A 650 10.12 -5.44 31.28
CA PRO A 650 9.27 -6.63 31.17
C PRO A 650 7.86 -6.32 30.68
N ASP A 651 7.22 -5.28 31.20
CA ASP A 651 5.87 -4.87 30.80
C ASP A 651 5.82 -4.44 29.33
N ARG A 652 6.83 -3.72 28.85
CA ARG A 652 6.93 -3.30 27.43
C ARG A 652 7.07 -4.51 26.50
N GLN A 653 7.93 -5.45 26.87
CA GLN A 653 8.24 -6.63 26.06
C GLN A 653 7.07 -7.61 26.05
N LEU A 654 6.41 -7.81 27.20
CA LEU A 654 5.17 -8.60 27.31
C LEU A 654 4.03 -7.97 26.49
N GLY A 655 3.93 -6.64 26.46
CA GLY A 655 3.00 -5.94 25.58
C GLY A 655 3.32 -6.18 24.11
N ALA A 656 4.61 -6.13 23.75
CA ALA A 656 5.06 -6.33 22.37
C ALA A 656 4.82 -7.76 21.86
N ILE A 657 5.05 -8.81 22.67
CA ILE A 657 4.75 -10.19 22.26
C ILE A 657 3.26 -10.46 22.11
N ARG A 658 2.42 -9.90 23.00
CA ARG A 658 0.96 -9.95 22.86
C ARG A 658 0.50 -9.23 21.61
N LYS A 659 1.03 -8.04 21.36
CA LYS A 659 0.79 -7.25 20.14
C LYS A 659 1.20 -8.01 18.87
N GLN A 660 2.36 -8.68 18.85
CA GLN A 660 2.75 -9.52 17.72
C GLN A 660 1.74 -10.66 17.49
N ALA A 661 1.31 -11.34 18.56
CA ALA A 661 0.29 -12.39 18.45
C ALA A 661 -1.07 -11.84 18.01
N ASP A 662 -1.47 -10.67 18.50
CA ASP A 662 -2.68 -9.96 18.09
C ASP A 662 -2.60 -9.59 16.60
N ASN A 663 -1.51 -8.99 16.12
CA ASN A 663 -1.28 -8.70 14.70
C ASN A 663 -1.40 -9.97 13.84
N THR A 664 -0.77 -11.06 14.26
CA THR A 664 -0.83 -12.37 13.58
C THR A 664 -2.26 -12.92 13.51
N THR A 665 -3.05 -12.70 14.57
CA THR A 665 -4.44 -13.16 14.69
C THR A 665 -5.48 -12.14 14.18
N GLY A 666 -5.02 -11.06 13.54
CA GLY A 666 -5.85 -10.07 12.82
C GLY A 666 -6.27 -8.84 13.63
N PHE A 667 -5.58 -8.55 14.73
CA PHE A 667 -5.85 -7.40 15.61
C PHE A 667 -4.69 -6.38 15.55
N PRO A 668 -4.65 -5.50 14.54
CA PRO A 668 -3.56 -4.55 14.38
C PRO A 668 -3.59 -3.42 15.44
N ASP A 669 -2.50 -2.66 15.55
CA ASP A 669 -2.38 -1.51 16.48
C ASP A 669 -3.49 -0.46 16.37
N TYR A 670 -3.99 -0.25 15.15
CA TYR A 670 -5.03 0.73 14.86
C TYR A 670 -6.44 0.11 14.97
N PHE A 671 -6.57 -1.03 15.65
CA PHE A 671 -7.85 -1.71 15.82
C PHE A 671 -8.90 -0.83 16.51
N ASP A 672 -8.52 0.08 17.41
CA ASP A 672 -9.46 1.04 17.99
C ASP A 672 -10.12 1.94 16.93
N TRP A 673 -9.38 2.34 15.89
CA TRP A 673 -9.94 3.06 14.75
C TRP A 673 -10.82 2.15 13.88
N ILE A 674 -10.38 0.90 13.65
CA ILE A 674 -11.19 -0.10 12.93
C ILE A 674 -12.53 -0.30 13.63
N SER A 675 -12.51 -0.56 14.94
CA SER A 675 -13.68 -0.88 15.76
C SER A 675 -14.79 0.17 15.67
N LYS A 676 -14.40 1.45 15.54
CA LYS A 676 -15.34 2.56 15.31
C LYS A 676 -16.03 2.46 13.94
N ARG A 677 -15.29 2.09 12.89
CA ARG A 677 -15.83 1.93 11.52
C ARG A 677 -16.73 0.71 11.35
N ILE A 678 -16.57 -0.29 12.22
CA ILE A 678 -17.38 -1.53 12.23
C ILE A 678 -18.34 -1.60 13.44
N ALA A 679 -18.57 -0.50 14.16
CA ALA A 679 -19.32 -0.51 15.42
C ALA A 679 -20.77 -1.02 15.27
N ASP A 680 -21.35 -0.89 14.07
CA ASP A 680 -22.69 -1.38 13.74
C ASP A 680 -22.77 -2.91 13.65
N VAL A 681 -21.66 -3.60 13.38
CA VAL A 681 -21.58 -5.07 13.25
C VAL A 681 -20.77 -5.73 14.37
N TYR A 682 -19.82 -5.02 14.97
CA TYR A 682 -18.87 -5.53 15.96
C TYR A 682 -19.50 -5.61 17.37
N ASP A 683 -19.25 -6.73 18.05
CA ASP A 683 -19.55 -6.92 19.47
C ASP A 683 -18.25 -6.89 20.29
N PRO A 684 -18.02 -5.85 21.11
CA PRO A 684 -16.85 -5.74 21.98
C PRO A 684 -16.64 -6.93 22.92
N ALA A 685 -17.71 -7.63 23.31
CA ALA A 685 -17.63 -8.78 24.21
C ALA A 685 -16.84 -9.96 23.61
N LEU A 686 -16.67 -10.01 22.28
CA LEU A 686 -15.86 -11.03 21.62
C LEU A 686 -14.36 -10.87 21.87
N ARG A 687 -13.89 -9.71 22.33
CA ARG A 687 -12.44 -9.44 22.44
C ARG A 687 -11.78 -10.12 23.63
N GLU A 688 -12.46 -10.15 24.77
CA GLU A 688 -11.91 -10.68 26.03
C GLU A 688 -11.57 -12.20 25.93
N PRO A 689 -12.47 -13.08 25.46
CA PRO A 689 -12.14 -14.50 25.28
C PRO A 689 -10.98 -14.76 24.32
N LEU A 690 -10.80 -13.90 23.31
CA LEU A 690 -9.68 -14.02 22.36
C LEU A 690 -8.35 -13.62 22.99
N ALA A 691 -8.34 -12.61 23.87
CA ALA A 691 -7.14 -12.25 24.63
C ALA A 691 -6.72 -13.37 25.60
N GLU A 692 -7.68 -14.05 26.23
CA GLU A 692 -7.41 -15.22 27.08
C GLU A 692 -6.82 -16.39 26.29
N ARG A 693 -7.39 -16.70 25.12
CA ARG A 693 -6.89 -17.75 24.22
C ARG A 693 -5.49 -17.43 23.71
N ARG A 694 -5.22 -16.18 23.34
CA ARG A 694 -3.89 -15.71 22.95
C ARG A 694 -2.87 -16.00 24.06
N ASP A 695 -3.17 -15.60 25.29
CA ASP A 695 -2.27 -15.83 26.42
C ASP A 695 -2.10 -17.34 26.71
N ALA A 696 -3.15 -18.15 26.53
CA ALA A 696 -3.07 -19.61 26.67
C ALA A 696 -2.14 -20.26 25.62
N VAL A 697 -2.13 -19.74 24.38
CA VAL A 697 -1.18 -20.17 23.34
C VAL A 697 0.24 -19.72 23.70
N LEU A 698 0.43 -18.46 24.07
CA LEU A 698 1.75 -17.91 24.42
C LEU A 698 2.39 -18.66 25.61
N ASN A 699 1.63 -19.02 26.65
CA ASN A 699 2.14 -19.81 27.78
C ASN A 699 2.60 -21.23 27.38
N LYS A 700 2.10 -21.75 26.25
CA LYS A 700 2.51 -23.05 25.71
C LYS A 700 3.60 -22.94 24.64
N HIS A 701 3.87 -21.72 24.15
CA HIS A 701 4.79 -21.48 23.05
C HIS A 701 6.23 -21.90 23.42
N PRO A 702 6.95 -22.63 22.56
CA PRO A 702 8.27 -23.19 22.88
C PRO A 702 9.30 -22.12 23.28
N MET A 703 9.24 -20.94 22.65
CA MET A 703 10.15 -19.83 22.95
C MET A 703 9.82 -19.10 24.25
N VAL A 704 8.56 -19.12 24.67
CA VAL A 704 8.17 -18.53 25.96
C VAL A 704 8.56 -19.48 27.10
N ARG A 705 8.47 -20.79 26.89
CA ARG A 705 8.92 -21.80 27.86
C ARG A 705 10.43 -21.82 28.06
N SER A 706 11.21 -21.35 27.09
CA SER A 706 12.67 -21.27 27.19
C SER A 706 13.19 -19.98 27.82
N VAL A 707 12.28 -19.08 28.26
CA VAL A 707 12.64 -17.83 28.93
C VAL A 707 13.37 -18.10 30.25
N ASP A 708 14.53 -17.45 30.42
CA ASP A 708 15.17 -17.32 31.73
C ASP A 708 14.68 -16.05 32.43
N TRP A 709 13.60 -16.16 33.20
CA TRP A 709 13.02 -15.03 33.94
C TRP A 709 13.99 -14.45 34.98
N LYS A 710 14.95 -15.24 35.49
CA LYS A 710 15.97 -14.76 36.42
C LYS A 710 16.96 -13.85 35.69
N GLU A 711 17.39 -14.23 34.50
CA GLU A 711 18.25 -13.38 33.67
C GLU A 711 17.52 -12.11 33.21
N LEU A 712 16.28 -12.21 32.70
CA LEU A 712 15.51 -11.03 32.31
C LEU A 712 15.31 -10.06 33.49
N ARG A 713 15.06 -10.58 34.69
CA ARG A 713 14.99 -9.77 35.92
C ARG A 713 16.33 -9.09 36.22
N ALA A 714 17.46 -9.76 35.99
CA ALA A 714 18.78 -9.14 36.15
C ALA A 714 19.01 -8.02 35.11
N LEU A 715 18.62 -8.25 33.85
CA LEU A 715 18.69 -7.24 32.78
C LEU A 715 17.76 -6.04 33.05
N SER A 716 16.63 -6.24 33.73
CA SER A 716 15.74 -5.13 34.11
C SER A 716 16.29 -4.24 35.23
N ARG A 717 17.31 -4.73 35.97
CA ARG A 717 17.91 -4.03 37.12
C ARG A 717 19.31 -3.50 36.85
N MET A 718 19.88 -3.80 35.69
CA MET A 718 21.20 -3.29 35.36
C MET A 718 21.14 -1.79 35.07
N PRO A 719 22.24 -1.05 35.28
CA PRO A 719 22.30 0.35 34.89
C PRO A 719 22.10 0.50 33.38
N GLN A 720 21.40 1.56 32.97
CA GLN A 720 21.30 1.94 31.57
C GLN A 720 22.67 2.27 30.98
N GLY A 721 22.83 2.12 29.66
CA GLY A 721 24.07 2.41 28.93
C GLY A 721 24.72 3.73 29.33
N PRO A 722 23.99 4.86 29.31
CA PRO A 722 24.51 6.15 29.73
C PRO A 722 25.13 6.17 31.14
N GLU A 723 24.49 5.52 32.11
CA GLU A 723 25.01 5.46 33.48
C GLU A 723 26.28 4.59 33.55
N ARG A 724 26.19 3.35 33.06
CA ARG A 724 27.29 2.37 33.16
C ARG A 724 28.56 2.89 32.48
N LEU A 725 28.41 3.39 31.25
CA LEU A 725 29.53 3.85 30.44
C LEU A 725 30.14 5.13 31.02
N SER A 726 29.31 6.06 31.51
CA SER A 726 29.80 7.30 32.13
C SER A 726 30.55 7.04 33.42
N ARG A 727 30.04 6.16 34.30
CA ARG A 727 30.75 5.79 35.54
C ARG A 727 32.10 5.14 35.25
N ALA A 728 32.16 4.22 34.28
CA ALA A 728 33.41 3.59 33.88
C ALA A 728 34.42 4.59 33.28
N ALA A 729 33.95 5.55 32.47
CA ALA A 729 34.80 6.62 31.91
C ALA A 729 35.31 7.58 33.00
N ILE A 730 34.48 7.91 33.99
CA ILE A 730 34.88 8.72 35.16
C ILE A 730 35.97 8.02 35.96
N ASP A 731 35.80 6.74 36.28
CA ASP A 731 36.79 5.98 37.06
C ASP A 731 38.13 5.88 36.30
N TRP A 732 38.07 5.67 34.99
CA TRP A 732 39.25 5.72 34.14
C TRP A 732 39.89 7.12 34.12
N GLY A 733 39.10 8.17 33.94
CA GLY A 733 39.56 9.56 33.94
C GLY A 733 40.27 9.96 35.25
N LYS A 734 39.78 9.48 36.40
CA LYS A 734 40.41 9.71 37.71
C LYS A 734 41.82 9.11 37.80
N ALA A 735 42.03 7.90 37.26
CA ALA A 735 43.31 7.21 37.30
C ALA A 735 44.29 7.64 36.18
N SER A 736 43.78 8.15 35.06
CA SER A 736 44.58 8.42 33.86
C SER A 736 45.45 9.69 33.95
N LYS A 737 46.54 9.72 33.18
CA LYS A 737 47.38 10.91 32.91
C LYS A 737 47.02 11.61 31.58
N GLY A 738 45.98 11.16 30.88
CA GLY A 738 45.41 11.81 29.68
C GLY A 738 45.90 11.28 28.33
N LYS A 739 46.93 10.43 28.29
CA LYS A 739 47.53 9.92 27.03
C LYS A 739 47.01 8.56 26.57
N ASP A 740 46.12 7.94 27.33
CA ASP A 740 45.63 6.58 27.11
C ASP A 740 44.22 6.52 26.50
N GLY A 741 43.59 7.69 26.24
CA GLY A 741 42.23 7.80 25.68
C GLY A 741 41.16 8.24 26.68
N ALA A 742 41.50 8.44 27.95
CA ALA A 742 40.53 8.86 28.97
C ALA A 742 39.77 10.17 28.68
N PRO A 743 40.39 11.23 28.10
CA PRO A 743 39.66 12.46 27.77
C PRO A 743 38.56 12.23 26.72
N GLU A 744 38.85 11.41 25.69
CA GLU A 744 37.86 11.03 24.68
C GLU A 744 36.72 10.24 25.31
N ALA A 745 37.04 9.26 26.16
CA ALA A 745 36.04 8.44 26.82
C ALA A 745 35.07 9.28 27.68
N LEU A 746 35.55 10.32 28.36
CA LEU A 746 34.70 11.25 29.11
C LEU A 746 33.79 12.07 28.17
N ALA A 747 34.32 12.56 27.05
CA ALA A 747 33.54 13.31 26.06
C ALA A 747 32.43 12.44 25.45
N LEU A 748 32.78 11.22 25.02
CA LEU A 748 31.83 10.27 24.46
C LEU A 748 30.83 9.77 25.51
N ALA A 749 31.23 9.63 26.78
CA ALA A 749 30.31 9.34 27.87
C ALA A 749 29.22 10.42 28.00
N VAL A 750 29.59 11.71 27.95
CA VAL A 750 28.61 12.81 27.92
C VAL A 750 27.71 12.70 26.69
N ARG A 751 28.25 12.34 25.51
CA ARG A 751 27.46 12.07 24.30
C ARG A 751 26.44 10.96 24.51
N THR A 752 26.80 9.87 25.21
CA THR A 752 25.85 8.79 25.53
C THR A 752 24.69 9.28 26.39
N THR A 753 24.91 10.26 27.28
CA THR A 753 23.81 10.84 28.08
C THR A 753 22.86 11.72 27.27
N ARG A 754 23.28 12.20 26.10
CA ARG A 754 22.43 12.98 25.19
C ARG A 754 21.58 12.09 24.28
N TYR A 755 22.16 10.98 23.83
CA TYR A 755 21.65 10.17 22.72
C TYR A 755 21.50 8.67 23.03
N GLY A 756 21.75 8.24 24.25
CA GLY A 756 21.41 6.88 24.70
C GLY A 756 20.04 6.85 25.39
N CYS A 757 19.81 5.77 26.13
CA CYS A 757 18.60 5.57 26.90
C CYS A 757 18.21 6.79 27.75
N ASN A 758 17.00 7.30 27.58
CA ASN A 758 16.42 8.41 28.34
C ASN A 758 15.09 8.04 29.02
N TRP A 759 14.73 6.75 29.03
CA TRP A 759 13.51 6.27 29.68
C TRP A 759 13.65 5.99 31.17
N HIS A 760 14.86 5.88 31.72
CA HIS A 760 15.06 5.48 33.13
C HIS A 760 15.51 6.63 34.04
N GLY A 761 15.19 7.87 33.66
CA GLY A 761 15.32 9.04 34.50
C GLY A 761 16.43 10.01 34.09
N GLY A 762 16.72 10.98 34.96
CA GLY A 762 17.73 12.02 34.74
C GLY A 762 19.17 11.50 34.77
N HIS A 763 20.04 12.13 33.98
CA HIS A 763 21.43 11.73 33.77
C HIS A 763 22.44 12.61 34.52
N ALA A 764 22.00 13.65 35.24
CA ALA A 764 22.87 14.63 35.91
C ALA A 764 23.94 13.99 36.80
N ALA A 765 23.57 12.92 37.52
CA ALA A 765 24.42 12.25 38.50
C ALA A 765 25.72 11.67 37.92
N TYR A 766 25.81 11.47 36.59
CA TYR A 766 27.00 10.96 35.92
C TYR A 766 27.41 11.78 34.68
N SER A 767 26.50 12.48 34.01
CA SER A 767 26.84 13.38 32.90
C SER A 767 27.66 14.58 33.40
N LYS A 768 27.20 15.23 34.48
CA LYS A 768 27.87 16.41 35.05
C LYS A 768 29.27 16.08 35.60
N PRO A 769 29.46 15.02 36.42
CA PRO A 769 30.81 14.65 36.85
C PRO A 769 31.76 14.27 35.72
N ALA A 770 31.27 13.61 34.66
CA ALA A 770 32.10 13.28 33.50
C ALA A 770 32.60 14.55 32.78
N GLN A 771 31.70 15.49 32.51
CA GLN A 771 32.03 16.76 31.88
C GLN A 771 32.95 17.63 32.76
N GLN A 772 32.68 17.70 34.07
CA GLN A 772 33.51 18.47 35.01
C GLN A 772 34.91 17.87 35.14
N LEU A 773 35.04 16.53 35.18
CA LEU A 773 36.35 15.88 35.22
C LEU A 773 37.14 16.13 33.93
N LEU A 774 36.46 16.08 32.77
CA LEU A 774 37.05 16.42 31.47
C LEU A 774 37.55 17.88 31.46
N ALA A 775 36.72 18.81 31.92
CA ALA A 775 37.03 20.24 31.95
C ALA A 775 38.17 20.59 32.91
N THR A 776 38.23 19.96 34.08
CA THR A 776 39.21 20.29 35.12
C THR A 776 40.55 19.59 34.93
N LYS A 777 40.54 18.28 34.66
CA LYS A 777 41.78 17.48 34.61
C LYS A 777 42.42 17.45 33.23
N PHE A 778 41.62 17.58 32.18
CA PHE A 778 42.06 17.48 30.79
C PHE A 778 41.74 18.75 29.99
N ALA A 779 41.82 19.90 30.67
CA ALA A 779 41.64 21.22 30.07
C ALA A 779 42.54 21.40 28.83
N GLY A 780 41.99 22.03 27.78
CA GLY A 780 42.74 22.33 26.56
C GLY A 780 42.85 21.19 25.55
N THR A 781 42.46 19.96 25.91
CA THR A 781 42.29 18.87 24.95
C THR A 781 41.14 19.16 23.97
N GLU A 782 41.22 18.63 22.76
CA GLU A 782 40.16 18.81 21.76
C GLU A 782 38.81 18.24 22.25
N TRP A 783 38.86 17.11 22.94
CA TRP A 783 37.68 16.48 23.56
C TRP A 783 36.96 17.38 24.56
N GLN A 784 37.73 18.12 25.36
CA GLN A 784 37.17 19.10 26.29
C GLN A 784 36.51 20.27 25.55
N LYS A 785 37.15 20.80 24.49
CA LYS A 785 36.60 21.90 23.69
C LYS A 785 35.28 21.52 23.00
N GLN A 786 35.18 20.29 22.52
CA GLN A 786 33.98 19.76 21.87
C GLN A 786 32.86 19.37 22.84
N THR A 787 33.11 19.38 24.15
CA THR A 787 32.14 18.94 25.18
C THR A 787 31.87 20.05 26.23
N PRO A 788 31.29 21.20 25.82
CA PRO A 788 31.05 22.32 26.73
C PRO A 788 29.87 22.10 27.69
N TYR A 789 28.96 21.18 27.38
CA TYR A 789 27.72 20.95 28.13
C TYR A 789 27.63 19.53 28.67
N TRP A 790 26.83 19.36 29.71
CA TRP A 790 26.35 18.07 30.20
C TRP A 790 24.82 18.02 30.07
N PHE A 791 24.25 16.81 30.14
CA PHE A 791 22.83 16.59 29.92
C PHE A 791 22.20 15.90 31.12
N ASP A 792 21.01 16.37 31.52
CA ASP A 792 20.20 15.69 32.53
C ASP A 792 19.06 14.93 31.86
N CYS A 793 18.12 15.68 31.28
CA CYS A 793 16.84 15.15 30.83
C CYS A 793 16.69 15.43 29.33
N ARG A 794 16.30 14.39 28.59
CA ARG A 794 16.19 14.43 27.12
C ARG A 794 14.87 13.87 26.60
N ARG A 795 14.09 13.21 27.45
CA ARG A 795 12.75 12.73 27.09
C ARG A 795 11.83 13.93 26.97
N THR A 796 11.14 14.05 25.83
CA THR A 796 10.11 15.07 25.65
C THR A 796 8.74 14.43 25.74
N MET A 797 7.80 15.10 26.38
CA MET A 797 6.39 14.72 26.41
C MET A 797 5.56 15.93 26.00
N TRP A 798 4.41 15.68 25.41
CA TRP A 798 3.41 16.74 25.26
C TRP A 798 2.92 17.16 26.65
N ASN A 799 2.72 18.46 26.84
CA ASN A 799 1.97 18.94 28.00
C ASN A 799 0.52 18.41 27.94
N LYS A 800 -0.24 18.59 29.03
CA LYS A 800 -1.61 18.03 29.15
C LYS A 800 -2.56 18.49 28.05
N ASP A 801 -2.29 19.68 27.48
CA ASP A 801 -3.11 20.29 26.44
C ASP A 801 -2.63 19.95 25.01
N PHE A 802 -1.57 19.14 24.87
CA PHE A 802 -0.94 18.78 23.60
C PHE A 802 -0.47 19.98 22.76
N THR A 803 -0.13 21.11 23.40
CA THR A 803 0.28 22.35 22.73
C THR A 803 1.80 22.50 22.60
N GLU A 804 2.58 21.97 23.54
CA GLU A 804 4.05 22.05 23.51
C GLU A 804 4.72 20.77 24.03
N LYS A 805 5.97 20.54 23.59
CA LYS A 805 6.82 19.45 24.09
C LYS A 805 7.68 19.94 25.25
N VAL A 806 7.44 19.40 26.44
CA VAL A 806 8.23 19.66 27.65
C VAL A 806 9.26 18.56 27.87
N THR A 807 10.46 18.93 28.30
CA THR A 807 11.50 17.95 28.68
C THR A 807 11.24 17.46 30.11
N THR A 808 11.26 16.14 30.30
CA THR A 808 11.03 15.50 31.60
C THR A 808 12.16 14.54 31.97
N CYS A 809 12.42 14.47 33.27
CA CYS A 809 13.34 13.54 33.90
C CYS A 809 12.62 12.33 34.52
N GLU A 810 11.29 12.31 34.44
CA GLU A 810 10.50 11.21 34.98
C GLU A 810 10.75 9.95 34.16
N PRO A 811 11.01 8.80 34.81
CA PRO A 811 11.08 7.53 34.13
C PRO A 811 9.80 7.24 33.33
N MET A 812 9.97 6.58 32.18
CA MET A 812 8.85 6.08 31.41
C MET A 812 8.19 4.91 32.17
N THR A 813 6.88 4.87 32.16
CA THR A 813 6.10 3.74 32.70
C THR A 813 5.35 3.07 31.57
N TRP A 814 5.35 1.74 31.55
CA TRP A 814 4.58 0.94 30.60
C TRP A 814 3.34 0.36 31.29
N PRO A 815 2.23 0.16 30.55
CA PRO A 815 1.05 -0.50 31.08
C PRO A 815 1.41 -1.88 31.64
N LYS A 816 0.99 -2.14 32.88
CA LYS A 816 1.29 -3.40 33.57
C LYS A 816 0.76 -4.58 32.77
N GLN A 817 1.60 -5.59 32.61
CA GLN A 817 1.28 -6.79 31.87
C GLN A 817 1.20 -8.00 32.81
N ALA A 818 0.22 -8.87 32.59
CA ALA A 818 0.20 -10.16 33.27
C ALA A 818 1.42 -10.99 32.84
N PRO A 819 2.10 -11.70 33.75
CA PRO A 819 3.23 -12.55 33.39
C PRO A 819 2.75 -13.73 32.53
N LEU A 820 3.56 -14.09 31.54
CA LEU A 820 3.43 -15.38 30.85
C LEU A 820 4.06 -16.46 31.73
N LYS A 821 3.37 -17.59 31.88
CA LYS A 821 3.71 -18.69 32.80
C LYS A 821 4.43 -19.82 32.12
#